data_AF-A0A6A6YWE7-F1
#
_entry.id   AF-A0A6A6YWE7-F1
#
_cell.length_a   1.000
_cell.length_b   1.000
_cell.length_c   1.000
_cell.angle_alpha   90.00
_cell.angle_beta   90.00
_cell.angle_gamma   90.00
#
_symmetry.space_group_name_H-M   'P 1'
#
loop_
_entity.id
_entity.type
_entity.pdbx_description
1 polymer ?
#
loop_
_entity_poly.entity_id
_entity_poly.type
_entity_poly.pdbx_seq_one_letter_code
_entity_poly.pdbx_strand_id
1 'polypeptide(L)'
;MDVGEHKHNSSPQVGVVPNTDPALDVSHEHAHQHLHHSAFAEKGRTDEIVYSKGTTQEPQTVPDADPNDDYLRRRHHVAPEKGHHPGQEKDIEAGNVEDVEDKNSLSPRVTEDPQNHRFAKFYSQWKIVFHVFLGMLFTGWWIASLILHRHNKNWIIPFLLWLAIMLRLVFFYVPITIVTKPMHFVWNNTMARLVSFIPERMRIPGGALGTIAVIIVGSFASKESEDNTRANRAVSLFGLVVFLFLFWATSRNRSKIVWHTVIVGMLVQFIIALFVLRTKAGYDIFTFVATLARELLGFAEDGVVFLTDATVPKLGWFFTGVVPAIIFFVSFVQLLYYWGVLQWFIGKFAVFFFWSMRVSGAEAVVASASPFIGQGESAMLIKPFVAHLTQAELHQVMASGFATISGSVLVAYIGLGINPQAIISSCVMSIPASLAISKLRYPEEEETLTAGRVVIPDDDEHRAANSLHAFANGAWLGLKIGGMIVATLLCIIALLHLVDGLLTWWGRYINLDGEYDLTLELILGYVCYPIAFLLGVSRERKDLLLVGRLIGIKVIANEFVAFNSLQNDVAYATLSSRSRLIATYAVCGFGNIGSLGTQIGVLSQISPGRSGDVSRLAVSALITGVISTLSSASIAGLLVTDQAAFTSVPKNETMT
;
A
#
# COMPACT_ATOMS: atom_id res chain seq x y z
N MET A 1 -14.68 19.13 -46.12
CA MET A 1 -13.47 19.55 -45.40
C MET A 1 -13.48 18.78 -44.09
N ASP A 2 -12.62 17.77 -44.01
CA ASP A 2 -12.40 16.93 -42.84
C ASP A 2 -12.02 17.76 -41.63
N VAL A 3 -12.79 17.65 -40.56
CA VAL A 3 -12.37 18.02 -39.20
C VAL A 3 -12.30 16.70 -38.44
N GLY A 4 -11.07 16.22 -38.26
CA GLY A 4 -10.78 14.91 -37.69
C GLY A 4 -11.25 14.75 -36.24
N GLU A 5 -11.60 13.51 -35.91
CA GLU A 5 -11.86 13.01 -34.57
C GLU A 5 -10.63 13.19 -33.65
N HIS A 6 -10.44 14.37 -33.08
CA HIS A 6 -9.57 14.54 -31.92
C HIS A 6 -10.46 14.67 -30.68
N LYS A 7 -10.85 13.52 -30.12
CA LYS A 7 -11.38 13.43 -28.75
C LYS A 7 -10.26 13.82 -27.79
N HIS A 8 -10.51 14.80 -26.93
CA HIS A 8 -9.48 15.54 -26.21
C HIS A 8 -8.95 14.84 -24.94
N ASN A 9 -9.16 13.52 -24.80
CA ASN A 9 -8.49 12.73 -23.78
C ASN A 9 -7.12 12.24 -24.29
N SER A 10 -6.08 12.38 -23.47
CA SER A 10 -4.74 11.89 -23.78
C SER A 10 -4.75 10.36 -23.86
N SER A 11 -4.87 9.86 -25.10
CA SER A 11 -4.90 8.47 -25.58
C SER A 11 -6.06 7.61 -25.06
N PRO A 12 -7.14 7.39 -25.86
CA PRO A 12 -8.02 6.27 -25.58
C PRO A 12 -7.20 4.98 -25.61
N GLN A 13 -7.20 4.23 -24.50
CA GLN A 13 -6.53 2.94 -24.45
C GLN A 13 -7.18 1.99 -25.48
N VAL A 14 -6.39 1.41 -26.37
CA VAL A 14 -6.92 0.59 -27.47
C VAL A 14 -7.56 -0.68 -26.91
N GLY A 15 -8.87 -0.83 -27.11
CA GLY A 15 -9.60 -2.05 -26.77
C GLY A 15 -10.17 -2.11 -25.35
N VAL A 16 -10.29 -0.99 -24.63
CA VAL A 16 -11.07 -0.91 -23.38
C VAL A 16 -12.38 -0.15 -23.61
N VAL A 17 -13.36 -0.40 -22.75
CA VAL A 17 -14.64 0.34 -22.75
C VAL A 17 -14.41 1.70 -22.09
N PRO A 18 -15.03 2.79 -22.58
CA PRO A 18 -14.98 4.09 -21.89
C PRO A 18 -15.44 3.96 -20.43
N ASN A 19 -14.88 4.81 -19.56
CA ASN A 19 -15.27 4.81 -18.14
C ASN A 19 -16.78 5.06 -18.00
N THR A 20 -17.44 4.29 -17.12
CA THR A 20 -18.90 4.30 -16.98
C THR A 20 -19.42 5.44 -16.11
N ASP A 21 -18.53 6.22 -15.49
CA ASP A 21 -18.89 7.40 -14.70
C ASP A 21 -19.43 8.53 -15.61
N PRO A 22 -20.70 8.96 -15.44
CA PRO A 22 -21.29 10.04 -16.22
C PRO A 22 -20.55 11.38 -16.10
N ALA A 23 -19.84 11.61 -14.99
CA ALA A 23 -19.04 12.82 -14.79
C ALA A 23 -17.81 12.88 -15.71
N LEU A 24 -17.43 11.74 -16.31
CA LEU A 24 -16.27 11.58 -17.18
C LEU A 24 -16.68 11.36 -18.65
N ASP A 25 -17.98 11.46 -18.95
CA ASP A 25 -18.46 11.38 -20.32
C ASP A 25 -17.99 12.64 -21.09
N VAL A 26 -17.40 12.42 -22.27
CA VAL A 26 -16.91 13.48 -23.17
C VAL A 26 -18.01 14.50 -23.50
N SER A 27 -19.28 14.09 -23.46
CA SER A 27 -20.43 14.98 -23.69
C SER A 27 -20.75 15.90 -22.50
N HIS A 28 -20.24 15.58 -21.31
CA HIS A 28 -20.39 16.37 -20.08
C HIS A 28 -19.14 17.21 -19.76
N GLU A 29 -18.10 17.16 -20.58
CA GLU A 29 -16.94 18.05 -20.48
C GLU A 29 -17.36 19.49 -20.81
N HIS A 30 -17.43 20.35 -19.80
CA HIS A 30 -17.65 21.78 -20.01
C HIS A 30 -16.38 22.43 -20.57
N ALA A 31 -16.44 22.84 -21.84
CA ALA A 31 -15.41 23.68 -22.44
C ALA A 31 -15.46 25.09 -21.83
N HIS A 32 -14.71 25.30 -20.75
CA HIS A 32 -14.47 26.63 -20.23
C HIS A 32 -13.26 27.23 -20.94
N GLN A 33 -13.49 28.38 -21.60
CA GLN A 33 -12.39 29.21 -22.07
C GLN A 33 -11.66 29.75 -20.84
N HIS A 34 -10.60 29.08 -20.40
CA HIS A 34 -9.81 29.57 -19.28
C HIS A 34 -9.13 30.88 -19.69
N LEU A 35 -9.46 31.97 -18.99
CA LEU A 35 -8.92 33.34 -19.17
C LEU A 35 -7.39 33.45 -18.91
N HIS A 36 -6.68 32.33 -18.78
CA HIS A 36 -5.29 32.20 -18.37
C HIS A 36 -4.43 31.43 -19.37
N HIS A 37 -4.75 31.52 -20.66
CA HIS A 37 -3.77 31.20 -21.69
C HIS A 37 -3.04 32.49 -22.08
N SER A 38 -1.74 32.55 -21.78
CA SER A 38 -0.87 33.53 -22.44
C SER A 38 -1.00 33.38 -23.96
N ALA A 39 -0.93 34.47 -24.72
CA ALA A 39 -1.04 34.49 -26.19
C ALA A 39 -0.02 33.59 -26.94
N PHE A 40 0.88 32.91 -26.21
CA PHE A 40 1.82 31.93 -26.72
C PHE A 40 1.31 30.47 -26.69
N ALA A 41 0.17 30.18 -26.06
CA ALA A 41 -0.34 28.81 -25.93
C ALA A 41 -0.98 28.28 -27.24
N GLU A 42 -1.47 29.15 -28.12
CA GLU A 42 -2.29 28.74 -29.27
C GLU A 42 -1.53 28.57 -30.61
N LYS A 43 -0.19 28.64 -30.63
CA LYS A 43 0.58 28.40 -31.87
C LYS A 43 1.31 27.05 -31.88
N GLY A 44 0.59 26.02 -32.32
CA GLY A 44 1.12 24.96 -33.20
C GLY A 44 2.24 24.09 -32.64
N ARG A 45 2.13 23.58 -31.41
CA ARG A 45 3.06 22.58 -30.89
C ARG A 45 2.32 21.31 -30.47
N THR A 46 2.44 20.28 -31.29
CA THR A 46 2.18 18.90 -30.90
C THR A 46 3.37 18.41 -30.07
N ASP A 47 3.10 17.86 -28.88
CA ASP A 47 4.01 17.04 -28.05
C ASP A 47 4.97 17.73 -27.04
N GLU A 48 4.51 18.68 -26.22
CA GLU A 48 5.20 18.97 -24.95
C GLU A 48 4.25 19.05 -23.75
N ILE A 49 4.52 18.23 -22.72
CA ILE A 49 3.82 18.21 -21.43
C ILE A 49 4.28 19.44 -20.63
N VAL A 50 3.40 20.41 -20.45
CA VAL A 50 3.65 21.60 -19.61
C VAL A 50 3.07 21.35 -18.21
N TYR A 51 3.92 21.48 -17.19
CA TYR A 51 3.47 21.58 -15.79
C TYR A 51 3.13 23.05 -15.50
N SER A 52 1.89 23.35 -15.12
CA SER A 52 1.54 24.68 -14.62
C SER A 52 2.19 24.91 -13.25
N LYS A 53 3.10 25.87 -13.17
CA LYS A 53 3.49 26.50 -11.89
C LYS A 53 2.57 27.70 -11.68
N GLY A 54 2.07 27.85 -10.46
CA GLY A 54 1.09 28.87 -10.06
C GLY A 54 1.36 30.27 -10.62
N THR A 55 0.32 30.88 -11.17
CA THR A 55 0.30 32.20 -11.79
C THR A 55 0.03 33.28 -10.75
N THR A 56 1.07 33.96 -10.26
CA THR A 56 0.92 35.18 -9.43
C THR A 56 1.84 36.33 -9.85
N GLN A 57 2.18 36.45 -11.14
CA GLN A 57 3.05 37.54 -11.62
C GLN A 57 2.54 38.31 -12.84
N GLU A 58 1.22 38.46 -13.01
CA GLU A 58 0.70 39.47 -13.96
C GLU A 58 -0.33 40.39 -13.29
N PRO A 59 -0.32 41.71 -13.56
CA PRO A 59 -1.33 42.63 -13.06
C PRO A 59 -2.68 42.32 -13.73
N GLN A 60 -3.73 42.13 -12.92
CA GLN A 60 -5.09 41.97 -13.42
C GLN A 60 -5.53 43.24 -14.15
N THR A 61 -5.76 43.14 -15.47
CA THR A 61 -6.49 44.15 -16.22
C THR A 61 -7.93 43.70 -16.32
N VAL A 62 -8.80 44.31 -15.51
CA VAL A 62 -10.25 44.17 -15.63
C VAL A 62 -10.70 45.10 -16.77
N PRO A 63 -11.45 44.63 -17.78
CA PRO A 63 -12.01 45.54 -18.78
C PRO A 63 -13.13 46.37 -18.15
N ASP A 64 -13.23 47.64 -18.55
CA ASP A 64 -14.30 48.54 -18.09
C ASP A 64 -15.69 48.03 -18.54
N ALA A 65 -16.69 48.23 -17.69
CA ALA A 65 -18.05 47.74 -17.90
C ALA A 65 -18.74 48.39 -19.12
N ASP A 66 -19.46 47.57 -19.91
CA ASP A 66 -20.25 48.00 -21.06
C ASP A 66 -21.55 48.71 -20.60
N PRO A 67 -21.98 49.80 -21.27
CA PRO A 67 -23.24 50.49 -20.96
C PRO A 67 -24.53 49.65 -21.08
N ASN A 68 -24.48 48.41 -21.58
CA ASN A 68 -25.67 47.59 -21.82
C ASN A 68 -26.06 46.58 -20.71
N ASP A 69 -25.34 46.53 -19.58
CA ASP A 69 -25.58 45.54 -18.50
C ASP A 69 -26.75 45.87 -17.54
N ASP A 70 -27.57 46.89 -17.81
CA ASP A 70 -28.60 47.40 -16.88
C ASP A 70 -29.99 46.75 -17.00
N TYR A 71 -30.16 45.69 -17.81
CA TYR A 71 -31.49 45.12 -18.11
C TYR A 71 -31.99 43.99 -17.18
N LEU A 72 -31.22 43.55 -16.18
CA LEU A 72 -31.64 42.44 -15.28
C LEU A 72 -31.99 42.84 -13.84
N ARG A 73 -32.04 44.15 -13.52
CA ARG A 73 -32.37 44.63 -12.16
C ARG A 73 -33.57 45.58 -12.14
N ARG A 74 -34.77 45.12 -12.51
CA ARG A 74 -36.04 45.75 -12.05
C ARG A 74 -37.28 44.93 -12.42
N ARG A 75 -37.99 44.43 -11.40
CA ARG A 75 -39.44 44.07 -11.27
C ARG A 75 -39.55 42.88 -10.28
N HIS A 76 -40.37 42.83 -9.22
CA HIS A 76 -41.47 43.63 -8.69
C HIS A 76 -41.63 43.32 -7.19
N HIS A 77 -41.94 44.33 -6.36
CA HIS A 77 -42.57 44.17 -5.05
C HIS A 77 -44.10 44.19 -5.20
N VAL A 78 -44.83 43.32 -4.50
CA VAL A 78 -46.29 43.42 -4.25
C VAL A 78 -46.57 43.11 -2.77
N ALA A 79 -47.40 43.93 -2.14
CA ALA A 79 -47.81 43.89 -0.73
C ALA A 79 -49.11 43.06 -0.51
N PRO A 80 -49.52 42.75 0.74
CA PRO A 80 -50.30 41.54 1.06
C PRO A 80 -51.82 41.76 1.25
N GLU A 81 -52.62 40.69 1.11
CA GLU A 81 -54.04 40.67 1.50
C GLU A 81 -54.43 39.42 2.32
N LYS A 82 -55.44 39.58 3.19
CA LYS A 82 -55.85 38.78 4.35
C LYS A 82 -56.92 37.70 4.04
N GLY A 83 -57.00 36.65 4.87
CA GLY A 83 -58.22 35.84 5.14
C GLY A 83 -57.93 34.37 5.52
N HIS A 84 -58.14 33.93 6.79
CA HIS A 84 -59.26 33.09 7.31
C HIS A 84 -59.32 31.65 6.71
N HIS A 85 -59.42 30.50 7.40
CA HIS A 85 -59.62 30.09 8.80
C HIS A 85 -59.36 28.53 8.90
N PRO A 86 -59.67 27.76 9.97
CA PRO A 86 -58.71 26.92 10.71
C PRO A 86 -58.93 25.39 10.66
N GLY A 87 -58.01 24.59 11.24
CA GLY A 87 -58.32 23.20 11.61
C GLY A 87 -57.16 22.35 12.18
N GLN A 88 -57.24 22.06 13.49
CA GLN A 88 -56.69 20.92 14.28
C GLN A 88 -55.17 20.87 14.54
N GLU A 89 -54.73 21.13 15.79
CA GLU A 89 -54.59 20.20 16.95
C GLU A 89 -53.60 19.06 16.68
N LYS A 90 -52.59 18.72 17.49
CA LYS A 90 -52.07 19.19 18.79
C LYS A 90 -50.78 18.36 19.07
N ASP A 91 -49.77 18.98 19.71
CA ASP A 91 -48.96 18.43 20.83
C ASP A 91 -48.03 17.20 20.57
N ILE A 92 -46.79 16.98 21.02
CA ILE A 92 -45.79 17.50 22.00
C ILE A 92 -44.45 16.87 21.51
N GLU A 93 -43.29 17.53 21.39
CA GLU A 93 -42.26 17.69 22.43
C GLU A 93 -41.11 18.57 21.90
N ALA A 94 -40.83 19.63 22.66
CA ALA A 94 -39.63 20.48 22.64
C ALA A 94 -38.39 19.66 23.09
N GLY A 95 -37.12 19.99 22.85
CA GLY A 95 -36.36 21.16 22.39
C GLY A 95 -34.88 20.74 22.62
N ASN A 96 -33.86 21.12 21.89
CA ASN A 96 -33.47 22.46 21.46
C ASN A 96 -32.84 22.41 20.06
N VAL A 97 -33.43 23.18 19.16
CA VAL A 97 -32.81 23.65 17.93
C VAL A 97 -32.35 25.07 18.27
N GLU A 98 -31.05 25.33 18.22
CA GLU A 98 -30.56 26.70 18.14
C GLU A 98 -30.52 27.09 16.66
N ASP A 99 -31.29 28.12 16.35
CA ASP A 99 -31.37 28.81 15.08
C ASP A 99 -30.00 29.32 14.62
N VAL A 100 -29.67 29.10 13.34
CA VAL A 100 -28.70 29.94 12.64
C VAL A 100 -29.31 30.41 11.32
N GLU A 101 -29.52 31.73 11.29
CA GLU A 101 -29.96 32.58 10.21
C GLU A 101 -29.35 32.25 8.84
N ASP A 102 -30.21 32.28 7.82
CA ASP A 102 -29.85 32.54 6.42
C ASP A 102 -28.99 33.81 6.32
N LYS A 103 -27.69 33.64 6.07
CA LYS A 103 -26.82 34.71 5.55
C LYS A 103 -26.13 34.26 4.28
N ASN A 104 -26.53 34.93 3.21
CA ASN A 104 -25.87 35.01 1.91
C ASN A 104 -24.34 34.93 1.98
N SER A 105 -23.79 33.98 1.22
CA SER A 105 -22.55 34.06 0.44
C SER A 105 -21.54 35.16 0.81
N LEU A 106 -20.69 34.87 1.81
CA LEU A 106 -19.35 35.42 1.92
C LEU A 106 -18.46 34.30 2.47
N SER A 107 -17.47 33.87 1.68
CA SER A 107 -16.45 32.93 2.11
C SER A 107 -15.81 33.41 3.42
N PRO A 108 -15.56 32.53 4.41
CA PRO A 108 -14.72 32.92 5.53
C PRO A 108 -13.31 33.08 4.96
N ARG A 109 -12.89 34.34 4.78
CA ARG A 109 -11.48 34.68 4.68
C ARG A 109 -10.84 34.17 5.96
N VAL A 110 -10.22 33.00 5.89
CA VAL A 110 -9.28 32.53 6.91
C VAL A 110 -8.24 33.65 7.03
N THR A 111 -8.29 34.39 8.14
CA THR A 111 -7.25 35.35 8.48
C THR A 111 -6.00 34.54 8.78
N GLU A 112 -5.21 34.27 7.75
CA GLU A 112 -3.88 33.68 7.87
C GLU A 112 -2.99 34.59 8.73
N ASP A 113 -2.36 33.99 9.73
CA ASP A 113 -1.55 34.69 10.73
C ASP A 113 -0.35 35.42 10.07
N PRO A 114 -0.20 36.75 10.23
CA PRO A 114 0.85 37.52 9.56
C PRO A 114 2.29 37.15 9.98
N GLN A 115 2.49 36.39 11.06
CA GLN A 115 3.81 35.93 11.51
C GLN A 115 4.43 34.89 10.58
N ASN A 116 3.62 34.05 9.92
CA ASN A 116 4.11 33.05 8.97
C ASN A 116 4.80 33.69 7.76
N HIS A 117 4.45 34.93 7.39
CA HIS A 117 5.07 35.61 6.26
C HIS A 117 6.52 36.01 6.48
N ARG A 118 6.98 36.32 7.70
CA ARG A 118 8.39 36.74 7.92
C ARG A 118 9.35 35.56 7.85
N PHE A 119 9.01 34.46 8.53
CA PHE A 119 9.83 33.25 8.50
C PHE A 119 9.73 32.53 7.15
N ALA A 120 8.55 32.46 6.54
CA ALA A 120 8.39 31.88 5.20
C ALA A 120 9.10 32.71 4.11
N LYS A 121 9.07 34.06 4.19
CA LYS A 121 9.83 34.92 3.26
C LYS A 121 11.34 34.79 3.49
N PHE A 122 11.80 34.77 4.73
CA PHE A 122 13.22 34.56 5.07
C PHE A 122 13.71 33.19 4.59
N TYR A 123 12.97 32.12 4.89
CA TYR A 123 13.27 30.77 4.40
C TYR A 123 13.21 30.68 2.87
N SER A 124 12.23 31.33 2.22
CA SER A 124 12.15 31.37 0.75
C SER A 124 13.36 32.05 0.12
N GLN A 125 13.90 33.10 0.74
CA GLN A 125 15.07 33.83 0.24
C GLN A 125 16.37 33.07 0.47
N TRP A 126 16.53 32.42 1.63
CA TRP A 126 17.74 31.70 2.01
C TRP A 126 17.66 30.18 1.82
N LYS A 127 16.62 29.70 1.13
CA LYS A 127 16.31 28.27 0.99
C LYS A 127 17.53 27.50 0.52
N ILE A 128 18.17 27.94 -0.56
CA ILE A 128 19.34 27.27 -1.15
C ILE A 128 20.50 27.19 -0.16
N VAL A 129 20.82 28.28 0.53
CA VAL A 129 21.91 28.32 1.51
C VAL A 129 21.66 27.33 2.65
N PHE A 130 20.41 27.26 3.14
CA PHE A 130 20.02 26.31 4.17
C PHE A 130 20.15 24.85 3.69
N HIS A 131 19.71 24.54 2.46
CA HIS A 131 19.82 23.19 1.90
C HIS A 131 21.27 22.78 1.66
N VAL A 132 22.12 23.72 1.20
CA VAL A 132 23.55 23.47 1.00
C VAL A 132 24.27 23.27 2.33
N PHE A 133 23.97 24.08 3.35
CA PHE A 133 24.49 23.89 4.70
C PHE A 133 24.11 22.51 5.25
N LEU A 134 22.84 22.13 5.14
CA LEU A 134 22.36 20.82 5.58
C LEU A 134 23.06 19.68 4.83
N GLY A 135 23.24 19.81 3.51
CA GLY A 135 23.98 18.85 2.70
C GLY A 135 25.44 18.71 3.13
N MET A 136 26.12 19.83 3.40
CA MET A 136 27.51 19.83 3.89
C MET A 136 27.61 19.19 5.29
N LEU A 137 26.68 19.50 6.19
CA LEU A 137 26.63 18.92 7.54
C LEU A 137 26.53 17.40 7.49
N PHE A 138 25.56 16.86 6.73
CA PHE A 138 25.37 15.42 6.61
C PHE A 138 26.51 14.74 5.85
N THR A 139 27.11 15.42 4.87
CA THR A 139 28.29 14.90 4.16
C THR A 139 29.50 14.83 5.09
N GLY A 140 29.73 15.85 5.91
CA GLY A 140 30.77 15.86 6.94
C GLY A 140 30.56 14.73 7.96
N TRP A 141 29.32 14.56 8.44
CA TRP A 141 28.96 13.46 9.34
C TRP A 141 29.19 12.08 8.71
N TRP A 142 28.82 11.89 7.44
CA TRP A 142 29.05 10.63 6.72
C TRP A 142 30.54 10.33 6.56
N ILE A 143 31.34 11.31 6.15
CA ILE A 143 32.81 11.17 6.02
C ILE A 143 33.42 10.84 7.38
N ALA A 144 33.05 11.55 8.44
CA ALA A 144 33.52 11.28 9.79
C ALA A 144 33.17 9.85 10.23
N SER A 145 31.95 9.39 9.95
CA SER A 145 31.50 8.02 10.24
C SER A 145 32.35 6.98 9.49
N LEU A 146 32.66 7.20 8.21
CA LEU A 146 33.53 6.31 7.43
C LEU A 146 34.96 6.23 7.99
N ILE A 147 35.50 7.34 8.49
CA ILE A 147 36.86 7.42 9.04
C ILE A 147 36.92 6.77 10.43
N LEU A 148 36.04 7.18 11.35
CA LEU A 148 36.02 6.71 12.75
C LEU A 148 35.59 5.24 12.88
N HIS A 149 34.70 4.76 12.01
CA HIS A 149 34.14 3.42 12.11
C HIS A 149 34.50 2.50 10.95
N ARG A 150 35.63 2.77 10.27
CA ARG A 150 36.12 2.02 9.12
C ARG A 150 36.15 0.50 9.30
N HIS A 151 36.42 0.03 10.52
CA HIS A 151 36.60 -1.39 10.84
C HIS A 151 35.54 -1.97 11.77
N ASN A 152 34.67 -1.13 12.34
CA ASN A 152 33.84 -1.53 13.50
C ASN A 152 32.33 -1.48 13.22
N LYS A 153 31.86 -0.66 12.26
CA LYS A 153 30.43 -0.55 11.95
C LYS A 153 30.17 -0.64 10.45
N ASN A 154 28.97 -1.07 10.08
CA ASN A 154 28.57 -1.17 8.68
C ASN A 154 28.49 0.24 8.06
N TRP A 155 29.28 0.48 7.01
CA TRP A 155 29.33 1.76 6.31
C TRP A 155 28.09 2.02 5.43
N ILE A 156 27.37 0.95 5.07
CA ILE A 156 26.20 1.03 4.18
C ILE A 156 25.08 1.84 4.83
N ILE A 157 24.87 1.69 6.13
CA ILE A 157 23.82 2.38 6.89
C ILE A 157 23.98 3.91 6.87
N PRO A 158 25.10 4.49 7.34
CA PRO A 158 25.29 5.93 7.30
C PRO A 158 25.35 6.46 5.86
N PHE A 159 25.83 5.66 4.90
CA PHE A 159 25.77 5.99 3.49
C PHE A 159 24.33 6.10 2.98
N LEU A 160 23.44 5.17 3.32
CA LEU A 160 22.05 5.21 2.90
C LEU A 160 21.29 6.39 3.49
N LEU A 161 21.52 6.71 4.76
CA LEU A 161 20.90 7.88 5.39
C LEU A 161 21.37 9.18 4.70
N TRP A 162 22.67 9.31 4.51
CA TRP A 162 23.25 10.42 3.76
C TRP A 162 22.68 10.50 2.34
N LEU A 163 22.60 9.37 1.63
CA LEU A 163 22.07 9.28 0.29
C LEU A 163 20.61 9.70 0.24
N ALA A 164 19.76 9.24 1.18
CA ALA A 164 18.35 9.62 1.23
C ALA A 164 18.17 11.13 1.42
N ILE A 165 18.95 11.73 2.33
CA ILE A 165 18.92 13.18 2.59
C ILE A 165 19.42 13.95 1.37
N MET A 166 20.56 13.56 0.81
CA MET A 166 21.15 14.22 -0.36
C MET A 166 20.24 14.10 -1.58
N LEU A 167 19.66 12.93 -1.84
CA LEU A 167 18.68 12.75 -2.91
C LEU A 167 17.49 13.69 -2.70
N ARG A 168 16.94 13.76 -1.48
CA ARG A 168 15.83 14.68 -1.19
C ARG A 168 16.22 16.14 -1.43
N LEU A 169 17.40 16.56 -0.99
CA LEU A 169 17.92 17.92 -1.22
C LEU A 169 18.11 18.24 -2.70
N VAL A 170 18.68 17.31 -3.46
CA VAL A 170 18.87 17.44 -4.91
C VAL A 170 17.53 17.52 -5.62
N PHE A 171 16.59 16.63 -5.28
CA PHE A 171 15.27 16.59 -5.91
C PHE A 171 14.35 17.77 -5.58
N PHE A 172 14.70 18.64 -4.62
CA PHE A 172 14.02 19.93 -4.44
C PHE A 172 14.32 20.92 -5.56
N TYR A 173 15.48 20.82 -6.20
CA TYR A 173 15.92 21.73 -7.26
C TYR A 173 15.95 21.08 -8.63
N VAL A 174 16.19 19.77 -8.65
CA VAL A 174 16.29 18.97 -9.87
C VAL A 174 15.01 18.15 -10.04
N PRO A 175 14.20 18.42 -11.09
CA PRO A 175 13.05 17.57 -11.38
C PRO A 175 13.54 16.16 -11.74
N ILE A 176 12.74 15.15 -11.39
CA ILE A 176 13.08 13.74 -11.66
C ILE A 176 13.27 13.44 -13.15
N THR A 177 12.78 14.32 -14.03
CA THR A 177 13.02 14.27 -15.47
C THR A 177 14.51 14.19 -15.83
N ILE A 178 15.40 14.73 -14.99
CA ILE A 178 16.85 14.61 -15.21
C ILE A 178 17.35 13.18 -15.00
N VAL A 179 16.71 12.40 -14.11
CA VAL A 179 17.06 10.99 -13.89
C VAL A 179 16.34 10.10 -14.91
N THR A 180 15.07 10.39 -15.22
CA THR A 180 14.28 9.56 -16.14
C THR A 180 14.72 9.73 -17.59
N LYS A 181 15.15 10.92 -18.04
CA LYS A 181 15.59 11.14 -19.44
C LYS A 181 16.82 10.28 -19.83
N PRO A 182 17.93 10.26 -19.07
CA PRO A 182 19.05 9.37 -19.33
C PRO A 182 18.68 7.90 -19.19
N MET A 183 17.85 7.55 -18.20
CA MET A 183 17.36 6.18 -18.03
C MET A 183 16.57 5.73 -19.26
N HIS A 184 15.65 6.56 -19.76
CA HIS A 184 14.91 6.31 -21.00
C HIS A 184 15.84 6.31 -22.21
N PHE A 185 16.85 7.17 -22.28
CA PHE A 185 17.83 7.17 -23.37
C PHE A 185 18.64 5.87 -23.41
N VAL A 186 19.18 5.45 -22.26
CA VAL A 186 19.90 4.17 -22.14
C VAL A 186 18.99 3.02 -22.48
N TRP A 187 17.77 2.99 -21.91
CA TRP A 187 16.76 1.97 -22.21
C TRP A 187 16.44 1.91 -23.69
N ASN A 188 16.15 3.05 -24.33
CA ASN A 188 15.80 3.14 -25.73
C ASN A 188 16.96 2.73 -26.64
N ASN A 189 18.20 2.98 -26.23
CA ASN A 189 19.39 2.66 -27.03
C ASN A 189 19.96 1.26 -26.79
N THR A 190 19.61 0.59 -25.69
CA THR A 190 20.06 -0.78 -25.38
C THR A 190 18.90 -1.77 -25.45
N MET A 191 18.09 -1.83 -24.40
CA MET A 191 17.02 -2.81 -24.26
C MET A 191 15.92 -2.65 -25.31
N ALA A 192 15.48 -1.42 -25.61
CA ALA A 192 14.43 -1.22 -26.61
C ALA A 192 14.92 -1.58 -28.02
N ARG A 193 16.20 -1.36 -28.36
CA ARG A 193 16.79 -1.86 -29.62
C ARG A 193 16.80 -3.38 -29.67
N LEU A 194 17.27 -4.04 -28.61
CA LEU A 194 17.24 -5.50 -28.50
C LEU A 194 15.81 -6.06 -28.65
N VAL A 195 14.84 -5.43 -28.00
CA VAL A 195 13.42 -5.81 -28.09
C VAL A 195 12.83 -5.46 -29.47
N SER A 196 13.34 -4.43 -30.16
CA SER A 196 12.89 -4.08 -31.51
C SER A 196 13.32 -5.09 -32.57
N PHE A 197 14.44 -5.80 -32.35
CA PHE A 197 14.83 -6.95 -33.19
C PHE A 197 13.92 -8.17 -33.01
N ILE A 198 13.17 -8.23 -31.91
CA ILE A 198 12.21 -9.30 -31.65
C ILE A 198 10.86 -8.90 -32.30
N PRO A 199 10.28 -9.75 -33.17
CA PRO A 199 8.96 -9.52 -33.76
C PRO A 199 7.92 -9.23 -32.69
N GLU A 200 6.96 -8.34 -32.96
CA GLU A 200 6.01 -7.87 -31.94
C GLU A 200 5.20 -9.00 -31.29
N ARG A 201 4.82 -10.00 -32.09
CA ARG A 201 4.12 -11.21 -31.63
C ARG A 201 4.98 -12.08 -30.69
N MET A 202 6.30 -11.99 -30.79
CA MET A 202 7.25 -12.77 -29.98
C MET A 202 7.73 -12.03 -28.73
N ARG A 203 7.43 -10.73 -28.57
CA ARG A 203 7.90 -9.96 -27.40
C ARG A 203 7.36 -10.49 -26.08
N ILE A 204 6.06 -10.79 -26.01
CA ILE A 204 5.42 -11.32 -24.80
C ILE A 204 5.89 -12.76 -24.51
N PRO A 205 5.85 -13.72 -25.46
CA PRO A 205 6.40 -15.05 -25.25
C PRO A 205 7.89 -15.05 -24.89
N GLY A 206 8.69 -14.20 -25.54
CA GLY A 206 10.12 -14.05 -25.26
C GLY A 206 10.37 -13.50 -23.85
N GLY A 207 9.59 -12.50 -23.42
CA GLY A 207 9.64 -11.98 -22.05
C GLY A 207 9.22 -13.01 -21.00
N ALA A 208 8.21 -13.83 -21.29
CA ALA A 208 7.80 -14.94 -20.44
C ALA A 208 8.91 -15.99 -20.33
N LEU A 209 9.50 -16.41 -21.45
CA LEU A 209 10.61 -17.35 -21.47
C LEU A 209 11.84 -16.81 -20.74
N GLY A 210 12.17 -15.53 -20.92
CA GLY A 210 13.25 -14.86 -20.18
C GLY A 210 13.00 -14.84 -18.68
N THR A 211 11.76 -14.54 -18.26
CA THR A 211 11.37 -14.55 -16.84
C THR A 211 11.48 -15.95 -16.25
N ILE A 212 10.97 -16.96 -16.95
CA ILE A 212 11.07 -18.37 -16.54
C ILE A 212 12.55 -18.78 -16.45
N ALA A 213 13.38 -18.41 -17.42
CA ALA A 213 14.81 -18.70 -17.41
C ALA A 213 15.51 -18.07 -16.20
N VAL A 214 15.21 -16.82 -15.88
CA VAL A 214 15.75 -16.13 -14.69
C VAL A 214 15.29 -16.85 -13.40
N ILE A 215 14.03 -17.24 -13.31
CA ILE A 215 13.50 -17.98 -12.15
C ILE A 215 14.19 -19.34 -11.98
N ILE A 216 14.33 -20.10 -13.06
CA ILE A 216 14.97 -21.42 -13.06
C ILE A 216 16.45 -21.28 -12.69
N VAL A 217 17.19 -20.39 -13.36
CA VAL A 217 18.62 -20.19 -13.07
C VAL A 217 18.81 -19.69 -11.65
N GLY A 218 18.07 -18.68 -11.20
CA GLY A 218 18.18 -18.15 -9.84
C GLY A 218 17.89 -19.18 -8.75
N SER A 219 16.93 -20.08 -9.00
CA SER A 219 16.51 -21.11 -8.04
C SER A 219 17.41 -22.34 -8.04
N PHE A 220 17.90 -22.79 -9.20
CA PHE A 220 18.62 -24.06 -9.34
C PHE A 220 20.14 -23.93 -9.47
N ALA A 221 20.68 -22.74 -9.77
CA ALA A 221 22.13 -22.55 -9.87
C ALA A 221 22.85 -22.64 -8.51
N SER A 222 22.17 -22.37 -7.40
CA SER A 222 22.74 -22.50 -6.05
C SER A 222 22.92 -23.96 -5.65
N LYS A 223 24.03 -24.20 -4.92
CA LYS A 223 24.29 -25.47 -4.23
C LYS A 223 23.09 -25.87 -3.36
N GLU A 224 22.92 -27.17 -3.22
CA GLU A 224 21.92 -27.75 -2.31
C GLU A 224 22.40 -27.58 -0.87
N SER A 225 21.44 -27.40 0.04
CA SER A 225 21.64 -27.45 1.49
C SER A 225 20.72 -28.51 2.09
N GLU A 226 20.96 -28.93 3.33
CA GLU A 226 20.31 -30.12 3.95
C GLU A 226 18.79 -30.17 3.72
N ASP A 227 18.06 -29.07 3.97
CA ASP A 227 16.60 -29.04 3.79
C ASP A 227 16.14 -28.43 2.42
N ASN A 228 17.05 -27.80 1.66
CA ASN A 228 16.73 -27.12 0.39
C ASN A 228 17.26 -27.87 -0.84
N THR A 229 16.83 -29.12 -0.99
CA THR A 229 17.14 -29.98 -2.15
C THR A 229 16.53 -29.46 -3.45
N ARG A 230 17.09 -29.84 -4.60
CA ARG A 230 16.50 -29.51 -5.92
C ARG A 230 15.06 -30.01 -6.06
N ALA A 231 14.74 -31.15 -5.46
CA ALA A 231 13.38 -31.70 -5.47
C ALA A 231 12.39 -30.78 -4.73
N ASN A 232 12.73 -30.32 -3.53
CA ASN A 232 11.87 -29.41 -2.76
C ASN A 232 11.71 -28.06 -3.46
N ARG A 233 12.76 -27.55 -4.11
CA ARG A 233 12.68 -26.35 -4.97
C ARG A 233 11.74 -26.56 -6.16
N ALA A 234 11.81 -27.70 -6.83
CA ALA A 234 10.93 -28.01 -7.95
C ALA A 234 9.45 -28.03 -7.53
N VAL A 235 9.13 -28.53 -6.33
CA VAL A 235 7.77 -28.49 -5.78
C VAL A 235 7.30 -27.05 -5.54
N SER A 236 8.11 -26.20 -4.90
CA SER A 236 7.77 -24.78 -4.70
C SER A 236 7.53 -24.03 -6.02
N LEU A 237 8.35 -24.34 -7.05
CA LEU A 237 8.18 -23.77 -8.39
C LEU A 237 6.90 -24.27 -9.07
N PHE A 238 6.61 -25.57 -8.94
CA PHE A 238 5.37 -26.15 -9.45
C PHE A 238 4.14 -25.52 -8.78
N GLY A 239 4.18 -25.30 -7.46
CA GLY A 239 3.12 -24.58 -6.75
C GLY A 239 2.86 -23.18 -7.28
N LEU A 240 3.91 -22.44 -7.61
CA LEU A 240 3.79 -21.11 -8.22
C LEU A 240 3.05 -21.18 -9.57
N VAL A 241 3.39 -22.17 -10.41
CA VAL A 241 2.72 -22.41 -11.70
C VAL A 241 1.26 -22.79 -11.48
N VAL A 242 0.95 -23.64 -10.51
CA VAL A 242 -0.42 -24.04 -10.17
C VAL A 242 -1.24 -22.84 -9.72
N PHE A 243 -0.70 -21.98 -8.84
CA PHE A 243 -1.41 -20.77 -8.41
C PHE A 243 -1.72 -19.84 -9.58
N LEU A 244 -0.74 -19.56 -10.45
CA LEU A 244 -0.96 -18.74 -11.65
C LEU A 244 -1.99 -19.37 -12.59
N PHE A 245 -1.93 -20.69 -12.79
CA PHE A 245 -2.89 -21.42 -13.61
C PHE A 245 -4.31 -21.33 -13.03
N LEU A 246 -4.48 -21.50 -11.72
CA LEU A 246 -5.79 -21.39 -11.07
C LEU A 246 -6.38 -19.99 -11.23
N PHE A 247 -5.57 -18.94 -11.08
CA PHE A 247 -6.03 -17.56 -11.29
C PHE A 247 -6.34 -17.25 -12.75
N TRP A 248 -5.57 -17.79 -13.69
CA TRP A 248 -5.90 -17.71 -15.11
C TRP A 248 -7.22 -18.44 -15.42
N ALA A 249 -7.40 -19.66 -14.89
CA ALA A 249 -8.61 -20.46 -15.11
C ALA A 249 -9.86 -19.80 -14.51
N THR A 250 -9.72 -19.15 -13.37
CA THR A 250 -10.81 -18.46 -12.66
C THR A 250 -10.88 -16.95 -12.93
N SER A 251 -10.12 -16.47 -13.93
CA SER A 251 -10.11 -15.07 -14.34
C SER A 251 -11.48 -14.66 -14.88
N ARG A 252 -11.92 -13.44 -14.54
CA ARG A 252 -13.20 -12.87 -15.02
C ARG A 252 -13.24 -12.77 -16.54
N ASN A 253 -12.13 -12.37 -17.17
CA ASN A 253 -12.05 -12.26 -18.62
C ASN A 253 -10.65 -12.56 -19.16
N ARG A 254 -10.44 -13.83 -19.55
CA ARG A 254 -9.13 -14.32 -19.99
C ARG A 254 -8.58 -13.63 -21.24
N SER A 255 -9.45 -13.05 -22.07
CA SER A 255 -9.06 -12.37 -23.31
C SER A 255 -8.47 -10.98 -23.08
N LYS A 256 -8.76 -10.36 -21.94
CA LYS A 256 -8.33 -9.00 -21.58
C LYS A 256 -7.10 -8.98 -20.66
N ILE A 257 -6.51 -10.15 -20.36
CA ILE A 257 -5.32 -10.24 -19.52
C ILE A 257 -4.14 -9.54 -20.20
N VAL A 258 -3.64 -8.48 -19.56
CA VAL A 258 -2.41 -7.79 -19.96
C VAL A 258 -1.21 -8.57 -19.44
N TRP A 259 -0.73 -9.53 -20.23
CA TRP A 259 0.38 -10.43 -19.85
C TRP A 259 1.69 -9.72 -19.49
N HIS A 260 1.92 -8.50 -20.01
CA HIS A 260 3.08 -7.68 -19.62
C HIS A 260 3.14 -7.48 -18.11
N THR A 261 2.02 -7.07 -17.50
CA THR A 261 1.93 -6.80 -16.06
C THR A 261 2.17 -8.06 -15.24
N VAL A 262 1.61 -9.20 -15.67
CA VAL A 262 1.78 -10.49 -14.97
C VAL A 262 3.23 -10.95 -15.03
N ILE A 263 3.84 -10.98 -16.23
CA ILE A 263 5.21 -11.45 -16.43
C ILE A 263 6.20 -10.55 -15.69
N VAL A 264 6.09 -9.23 -15.84
CA VAL A 264 6.99 -8.28 -15.18
C VAL A 264 6.79 -8.31 -13.68
N GLY A 265 5.56 -8.45 -13.17
CA GLY A 265 5.32 -8.57 -11.73
C GLY A 265 6.00 -9.80 -11.13
N MET A 266 5.85 -10.98 -11.76
CA MET A 266 6.55 -12.18 -11.31
C MET A 266 8.07 -12.04 -11.40
N LEU A 267 8.59 -11.39 -12.45
CA LEU A 267 10.02 -11.12 -12.60
C LEU A 267 10.53 -10.18 -11.51
N VAL A 268 9.84 -9.05 -11.26
CA VAL A 268 10.21 -8.06 -10.25
C VAL A 268 10.16 -8.67 -8.85
N GLN A 269 9.11 -9.43 -8.52
CA GLN A 269 9.03 -10.18 -7.28
C GLN A 269 10.26 -11.07 -7.07
N PHE A 270 10.63 -11.84 -8.11
CA PHE A 270 11.76 -12.76 -8.03
C PHE A 270 13.12 -12.03 -7.95
N ILE A 271 13.31 -10.93 -8.68
CA ILE A 271 14.52 -10.11 -8.62
C ILE A 271 14.68 -9.49 -7.24
N ILE A 272 13.61 -8.93 -6.66
CA ILE A 272 13.62 -8.39 -5.30
C ILE A 272 14.01 -9.50 -4.32
N ALA A 273 13.40 -10.68 -4.46
CA ALA A 273 13.71 -11.81 -3.60
C ALA A 273 15.18 -12.25 -3.70
N LEU A 274 15.74 -12.32 -4.92
CA LEU A 274 17.17 -12.59 -5.11
C LEU A 274 18.04 -11.53 -4.47
N PHE A 275 17.71 -10.25 -4.65
CA PHE A 275 18.46 -9.15 -4.06
C PHE A 275 18.48 -9.26 -2.53
N VAL A 276 17.31 -9.41 -1.90
CA VAL A 276 17.20 -9.40 -0.43
C VAL A 276 17.71 -10.69 0.22
N LEU A 277 17.44 -11.85 -0.39
CA LEU A 277 17.70 -13.15 0.24
C LEU A 277 19.05 -13.76 -0.13
N ARG A 278 19.74 -13.26 -1.17
CA ARG A 278 21.05 -13.77 -1.59
C ARG A 278 22.20 -12.79 -1.49
N THR A 279 21.93 -11.49 -1.55
CA THR A 279 23.01 -10.51 -1.54
C THR A 279 23.22 -9.96 -0.13
N LYS A 280 24.49 -9.80 0.27
CA LYS A 280 24.83 -9.15 1.54
C LYS A 280 24.31 -7.72 1.61
N ALA A 281 24.37 -6.99 0.49
CA ALA A 281 23.83 -5.65 0.41
C ALA A 281 22.31 -5.63 0.70
N GLY A 282 21.52 -6.48 0.04
CA GLY A 282 20.09 -6.59 0.31
C GLY A 282 19.77 -6.97 1.75
N TYR A 283 20.52 -7.93 2.31
CA TYR A 283 20.44 -8.32 3.72
C TYR A 283 20.67 -7.13 4.66
N ASP A 284 21.78 -6.41 4.48
CA ASP A 284 22.17 -5.28 5.34
C ASP A 284 21.15 -4.13 5.27
N ILE A 285 20.64 -3.82 4.07
CA ILE A 285 19.65 -2.76 3.86
C ILE A 285 18.32 -3.09 4.56
N PHE A 286 17.79 -4.30 4.37
CA PHE A 286 16.50 -4.66 4.96
C PHE A 286 16.59 -4.84 6.48
N THR A 287 17.74 -5.31 6.99
CA THR A 287 18.02 -5.36 8.43
C THR A 287 18.08 -3.97 9.04
N PHE A 288 18.68 -3.01 8.32
CA PHE A 288 18.69 -1.61 8.75
C PHE A 288 17.27 -1.02 8.81
N VAL A 289 16.47 -1.20 7.76
CA VAL A 289 15.08 -0.72 7.74
C VAL A 289 14.27 -1.34 8.89
N ALA A 290 14.44 -2.63 9.16
CA ALA A 290 13.84 -3.30 10.31
C ALA A 290 14.26 -2.71 11.65
N THR A 291 15.55 -2.42 11.81
CA THR A 291 16.08 -1.85 13.05
C THR A 291 15.50 -0.45 13.28
N LEU A 292 15.45 0.39 12.24
CA LEU A 292 14.83 1.71 12.32
C LEU A 292 13.35 1.63 12.66
N ALA A 293 12.60 0.70 12.05
CA ALA A 293 11.19 0.55 12.34
C ALA A 293 10.95 0.12 13.80
N ARG A 294 11.79 -0.78 14.32
CA ARG A 294 11.76 -1.20 15.73
C ARG A 294 12.05 -0.04 16.67
N GLU A 295 13.09 0.74 16.39
CA GLU A 295 13.45 1.91 17.21
C GLU A 295 12.36 2.98 17.16
N LEU A 296 11.83 3.28 15.97
CA LEU A 296 10.76 4.24 15.80
C LEU A 296 9.52 3.86 16.62
N LEU A 297 9.08 2.61 16.55
CA LEU A 297 7.91 2.18 17.30
C LEU A 297 8.19 1.98 18.80
N GLY A 298 9.45 1.72 19.18
CA GLY A 298 9.87 1.65 20.58
C GLY A 298 9.60 2.95 21.34
N PHE A 299 9.60 4.11 20.68
CA PHE A 299 9.23 5.38 21.32
C PHE A 299 7.77 5.41 21.81
N ALA A 300 6.90 4.55 21.29
CA ALA A 300 5.54 4.44 21.82
C ALA A 300 5.54 3.87 23.25
N GLU A 301 6.55 3.08 23.64
CA GLU A 301 6.68 2.55 25.00
C GLU A 301 6.81 3.66 26.03
N ASP A 302 7.56 4.73 25.75
CA ASP A 302 7.67 5.90 26.64
C ASP A 302 6.31 6.55 26.89
N GLY A 303 5.48 6.62 25.84
CA GLY A 303 4.10 7.09 25.95
C GLY A 303 3.23 6.18 26.81
N VAL A 304 3.41 4.86 26.71
CA VAL A 304 2.71 3.87 27.55
C VAL A 304 3.13 3.98 29.01
N VAL A 305 4.44 4.08 29.27
CA VAL A 305 4.98 4.24 30.63
C VAL A 305 4.41 5.49 31.27
N PHE A 306 4.34 6.60 30.53
CA PHE A 306 3.74 7.85 31.02
C PHE A 306 2.24 7.70 31.34
N LEU A 307 1.47 7.04 30.49
CA LEU A 307 0.03 6.85 30.68
C LEU A 307 -0.32 5.78 31.73
N THR A 308 0.62 4.91 32.07
CA THR A 308 0.41 3.78 32.97
C THR A 308 1.50 3.67 34.02
N ASP A 309 2.45 2.74 33.86
CA ASP A 309 3.64 2.54 34.70
C ASP A 309 4.73 1.77 33.93
N ALA A 310 5.98 1.83 34.41
CA ALA A 310 7.13 1.16 33.81
C ALA A 310 7.04 -0.38 33.78
N THR A 311 6.11 -0.97 34.55
CA THR A 311 5.84 -2.41 34.55
C THR A 311 4.93 -2.86 33.41
N VAL A 312 4.08 -1.97 32.88
CA VAL A 312 3.00 -2.33 31.94
C VAL A 312 3.51 -2.74 30.55
N PRO A 313 4.50 -2.06 29.92
CA PRO A 313 5.07 -2.52 28.65
C PRO A 313 5.68 -3.93 28.75
N LYS A 314 6.17 -4.31 29.94
CA LYS A 314 6.83 -5.61 30.16
C LYS A 314 5.86 -6.79 30.23
N LEU A 315 4.56 -6.53 30.37
CA LEU A 315 3.53 -7.56 30.42
C LEU A 315 3.30 -8.24 29.06
N GLY A 316 3.76 -7.62 27.96
CA GLY A 316 3.63 -8.19 26.61
C GLY A 316 2.19 -8.29 26.12
N TRP A 317 1.24 -7.57 26.72
CA TRP A 317 -0.16 -7.61 26.29
C TRP A 317 -0.35 -6.90 24.96
N PHE A 318 -1.21 -7.44 24.11
CA PHE A 318 -1.56 -6.80 22.84
C PHE A 318 -2.05 -5.36 23.03
N PHE A 319 -2.90 -5.14 24.04
CA PHE A 319 -3.50 -3.84 24.33
C PHE A 319 -2.47 -2.77 24.75
N THR A 320 -1.40 -3.16 25.45
CA THR A 320 -0.41 -2.21 25.98
C THR A 320 0.88 -2.15 25.17
N GLY A 321 1.19 -3.18 24.39
CA GLY A 321 2.37 -3.21 23.52
C GLY A 321 2.09 -2.85 22.06
N VAL A 322 0.90 -3.14 21.53
CA VAL A 322 0.62 -3.02 20.09
C VAL A 322 -0.28 -1.84 19.76
N VAL A 323 -1.37 -1.65 20.50
CA VAL A 323 -2.33 -0.56 20.25
C VAL A 323 -1.67 0.83 20.35
N PRO A 324 -0.85 1.15 21.37
CA PRO A 324 -0.19 2.46 21.48
C PRO A 324 0.80 2.71 20.35
N ALA A 325 1.52 1.68 19.93
CA ALA A 325 2.39 1.70 18.75
C ALA A 325 1.62 2.03 17.47
N ILE A 326 0.42 1.46 17.28
CA ILE A 326 -0.47 1.81 16.16
C ILE A 326 -0.87 3.29 16.23
N ILE A 327 -1.33 3.76 17.39
CA ILE A 327 -1.74 5.16 17.57
C ILE A 327 -0.58 6.12 17.23
N PHE A 328 0.61 5.84 17.74
CA PHE A 328 1.80 6.64 17.48
C PHE A 328 2.19 6.62 16.00
N PHE A 329 2.19 5.44 15.35
CA PHE A 329 2.56 5.32 13.94
C PHE A 329 1.61 6.09 13.03
N VAL A 330 0.30 5.95 13.21
CA VAL A 330 -0.70 6.66 12.40
C VAL A 330 -0.56 8.17 12.57
N SER A 331 -0.35 8.62 13.81
CA SER A 331 -0.05 10.02 14.13
C SER A 331 1.20 10.55 13.39
N PHE A 332 2.27 9.74 13.39
CA PHE A 332 3.51 10.07 12.72
C PHE A 332 3.38 10.07 11.19
N VAL A 333 2.69 9.09 10.62
CA VAL A 333 2.39 9.01 9.18
C VAL A 333 1.59 10.23 8.73
N GLN A 334 0.57 10.63 9.51
CA GLN A 334 -0.23 11.83 9.21
C GLN A 334 0.61 13.11 9.26
N LEU A 335 1.57 13.19 10.17
CA LEU A 335 2.53 14.30 10.22
C LEU A 335 3.45 14.32 8.99
N LEU A 336 3.96 13.16 8.57
CA LEU A 336 4.79 13.03 7.36
C LEU A 336 4.00 13.37 6.09
N TYR A 337 2.71 13.03 6.06
CA TYR A 337 1.77 13.40 5.00
C TYR A 337 1.55 14.92 5.00
N TYR A 338 1.32 15.54 6.15
CA TYR A 338 1.18 17.00 6.25
C TYR A 338 2.42 17.75 5.74
N TRP A 339 3.62 17.23 6.01
CA TRP A 339 4.89 17.81 5.52
C TRP A 339 5.20 17.52 4.06
N GLY A 340 4.40 16.72 3.34
CA GLY A 340 4.68 16.35 1.95
C GLY A 340 5.80 15.31 1.79
N VAL A 341 6.38 14.80 2.89
CA VAL A 341 7.49 13.83 2.86
C VAL A 341 7.00 12.52 2.26
N LEU A 342 5.81 12.10 2.71
CA LEU A 342 5.26 10.82 2.35
C LEU A 342 4.80 10.79 0.90
N GLN A 343 4.12 11.83 0.43
CA GLN A 343 3.70 11.98 -0.95
C GLN A 343 4.91 12.01 -1.88
N TRP A 344 5.97 12.73 -1.49
CA TRP A 344 7.22 12.74 -2.25
C TRP A 344 7.80 11.33 -2.35
N PHE A 345 7.96 10.64 -1.22
CA PHE A 345 8.54 9.30 -1.18
C PHE A 345 7.73 8.28 -2.00
N ILE A 346 6.43 8.20 -1.75
CA ILE A 346 5.51 7.25 -2.40
C ILE A 346 5.41 7.56 -3.89
N GLY A 347 5.33 8.83 -4.28
CA GLY A 347 5.32 9.24 -5.68
C GLY A 347 6.55 8.75 -6.46
N LYS A 348 7.74 8.71 -5.82
CA LYS A 348 8.95 8.17 -6.45
C LYS A 348 8.90 6.66 -6.65
N PHE A 349 8.44 5.92 -5.64
CA PHE A 349 8.26 4.47 -5.74
C PHE A 349 7.14 4.09 -6.72
N ALA A 350 6.08 4.89 -6.79
CA ALA A 350 4.96 4.67 -7.71
C ALA A 350 5.40 4.75 -9.17
N VAL A 351 6.33 5.65 -9.51
CA VAL A 351 6.91 5.71 -10.87
C VAL A 351 7.56 4.38 -11.26
N PHE A 352 8.19 3.66 -10.32
CA PHE A 352 8.77 2.35 -10.63
C PHE A 352 7.71 1.32 -11.05
N PHE A 353 6.63 1.16 -10.28
CA PHE A 353 5.55 0.22 -10.62
C PHE A 353 4.76 0.67 -11.85
N PHE A 354 4.50 1.97 -11.97
CA PHE A 354 3.86 2.57 -13.13
C PHE A 354 4.64 2.28 -14.43
N TRP A 355 5.95 2.56 -14.44
CA TRP A 355 6.79 2.34 -15.62
C TRP A 355 7.05 0.87 -15.91
N SER A 356 7.37 0.07 -14.89
CA SER A 356 7.72 -1.34 -15.08
C SER A 356 6.50 -2.21 -15.43
N MET A 357 5.39 -2.05 -14.71
CA MET A 357 4.24 -2.94 -14.78
C MET A 357 3.07 -2.38 -15.61
N ARG A 358 3.15 -1.12 -16.08
CA ARG A 358 2.12 -0.45 -16.89
C ARG A 358 0.73 -0.45 -16.25
N VAL A 359 0.69 -0.30 -14.93
CA VAL A 359 -0.54 -0.15 -14.15
C VAL A 359 -0.92 1.33 -14.03
N SER A 360 -2.14 1.61 -13.59
CA SER A 360 -2.58 3.00 -13.45
C SER A 360 -1.81 3.74 -12.34
N GLY A 361 -1.86 5.07 -12.37
CA GLY A 361 -1.19 5.90 -11.37
C GLY A 361 -1.70 5.64 -9.94
N ALA A 362 -3.01 5.47 -9.77
CA ALA A 362 -3.61 5.19 -8.46
C ALA A 362 -3.18 3.82 -7.91
N GLU A 363 -3.20 2.77 -8.75
CA GLU A 363 -2.71 1.44 -8.39
C GLU A 363 -1.23 1.47 -8.00
N ALA A 364 -0.41 2.20 -8.76
CA ALA A 364 1.01 2.32 -8.50
C ALA A 364 1.31 3.04 -7.17
N VAL A 365 0.53 4.07 -6.83
CA VAL A 365 0.63 4.78 -5.54
C VAL A 365 0.28 3.85 -4.39
N VAL A 366 -0.85 3.14 -4.47
CA VAL A 366 -1.25 2.19 -3.41
C VAL A 366 -0.24 1.07 -3.29
N ALA A 367 0.15 0.44 -4.40
CA ALA A 367 1.15 -0.62 -4.41
C ALA A 367 2.48 -0.18 -3.76
N SER A 368 2.89 1.07 -3.97
CA SER A 368 4.11 1.62 -3.37
C SER A 368 3.98 1.93 -1.89
N ALA A 369 2.77 2.30 -1.44
CA ALA A 369 2.48 2.66 -0.07
C ALA A 369 2.27 1.44 0.83
N SER A 370 1.58 0.42 0.33
CA SER A 370 1.10 -0.75 1.10
C SER A 370 2.15 -1.51 1.92
N PRO A 371 3.44 -1.61 1.54
CA PRO A 371 4.47 -2.22 2.39
C PRO A 371 4.77 -1.46 3.67
N PHE A 372 4.51 -0.15 3.68
CA PHE A 372 4.87 0.75 4.75
C PHE A 372 3.64 1.17 5.57
N ILE A 373 2.53 1.35 4.86
CA ILE A 373 1.30 1.97 5.32
C ILE A 373 0.19 0.94 5.12
N GLY A 374 -0.51 0.58 6.19
CA GLY A 374 -1.48 -0.52 6.19
C GLY A 374 -2.64 -0.34 5.22
N GLN A 375 -3.45 -1.39 5.05
CA GLN A 375 -4.55 -1.47 4.07
C GLN A 375 -5.59 -0.33 4.15
N GLY A 376 -5.80 0.28 5.32
CA GLY A 376 -6.73 1.39 5.47
C GLY A 376 -6.12 2.75 5.14
N GLU A 377 -4.88 2.97 5.54
CA GLU A 377 -4.16 4.22 5.33
C GLU A 377 -3.70 4.39 3.87
N SER A 378 -3.36 3.29 3.18
CA SER A 378 -2.97 3.35 1.77
C SER A 378 -4.11 3.81 0.87
N ALA A 379 -5.37 3.51 1.23
CA ALA A 379 -6.55 4.00 0.54
C ALA A 379 -6.77 5.51 0.71
N MET A 380 -6.30 6.12 1.81
CA MET A 380 -6.38 7.58 2.01
C MET A 380 -5.57 8.35 0.97
N LEU A 381 -4.43 7.80 0.54
CA LEU A 381 -3.52 8.46 -0.42
C LEU A 381 -4.15 8.67 -1.80
N ILE A 382 -5.19 7.91 -2.10
CA ILE A 382 -5.91 7.96 -3.36
C ILE A 382 -7.38 8.35 -3.16
N LYS A 383 -7.76 8.86 -1.98
CA LYS A 383 -9.15 9.17 -1.61
C LYS A 383 -9.93 9.91 -2.72
N PRO A 384 -9.40 10.98 -3.35
CA PRO A 384 -10.08 11.69 -4.44
C PRO A 384 -10.35 10.82 -5.69
N PHE A 385 -9.57 9.77 -5.90
CA PHE A 385 -9.74 8.86 -7.04
C PHE A 385 -10.61 7.65 -6.74
N VAL A 386 -10.81 7.25 -5.47
CA VAL A 386 -11.55 6.02 -5.11
C VAL A 386 -12.94 5.99 -5.71
N ALA A 387 -13.64 7.13 -5.77
CA ALA A 387 -14.97 7.23 -6.38
C ALA A 387 -14.97 6.93 -7.89
N HIS A 388 -13.84 7.09 -8.57
CA HIS A 388 -13.74 7.02 -10.01
C HIS A 388 -12.84 5.87 -10.52
N LEU A 389 -12.33 5.04 -9.61
CA LEU A 389 -11.53 3.87 -9.98
C LEU A 389 -12.35 2.85 -10.76
N THR A 390 -11.75 2.15 -11.70
CA THR A 390 -12.40 0.99 -12.32
C THR A 390 -12.54 -0.15 -11.30
N GLN A 391 -13.34 -1.17 -11.61
CA GLN A 391 -13.46 -2.34 -10.74
C GLN A 391 -12.13 -3.11 -10.61
N ALA A 392 -11.30 -3.11 -11.66
CA ALA A 392 -10.00 -3.78 -11.64
C ALA A 392 -8.98 -3.02 -10.78
N GLU A 393 -8.97 -1.68 -10.85
CA GLU A 393 -8.19 -0.83 -9.96
C GLU A 393 -8.61 -1.03 -8.48
N LEU A 394 -9.92 -1.01 -8.20
CA LEU A 394 -10.43 -1.22 -6.85
C LEU A 394 -10.07 -2.62 -6.30
N HIS A 395 -10.19 -3.66 -7.13
CA HIS A 395 -9.76 -5.01 -6.75
C HIS A 395 -8.25 -5.08 -6.44
N GLN A 396 -7.41 -4.39 -7.22
CA GLN A 396 -5.97 -4.33 -6.99
C GLN A 396 -5.62 -3.60 -5.70
N VAL A 397 -6.25 -2.44 -5.44
CA VAL A 397 -6.06 -1.67 -4.19
C VAL A 397 -6.36 -2.56 -2.99
N MET A 398 -7.47 -3.29 -3.05
CA MET A 398 -7.87 -4.22 -1.99
C MET A 398 -6.87 -5.38 -1.83
N ALA A 399 -6.52 -6.05 -2.93
CA ALA A 399 -5.61 -7.18 -2.94
C ALA A 399 -4.20 -6.81 -2.44
N SER A 400 -3.71 -5.62 -2.77
CA SER A 400 -2.43 -5.11 -2.28
C SER A 400 -2.44 -4.93 -0.76
N GLY A 401 -3.53 -4.39 -0.20
CA GLY A 401 -3.69 -4.24 1.24
C GLY A 401 -3.68 -5.58 1.99
N PHE A 402 -4.33 -6.61 1.45
CA PHE A 402 -4.33 -7.95 2.03
C PHE A 402 -2.99 -8.68 1.87
N ALA A 403 -2.21 -8.33 0.85
CA ALA A 403 -0.93 -8.97 0.54
C ALA A 403 0.23 -8.49 1.42
N THR A 404 0.05 -7.45 2.23
CA THR A 404 1.08 -6.88 3.11
C THR A 404 0.60 -6.75 4.54
N ILE A 405 1.53 -6.42 5.43
CA ILE A 405 1.21 -5.93 6.77
C ILE A 405 1.52 -4.43 6.85
N SER A 406 1.02 -3.77 7.89
CA SER A 406 1.37 -2.38 8.18
C SER A 406 2.69 -2.28 8.93
N GLY A 407 3.44 -1.20 8.70
CA GLY A 407 4.59 -0.86 9.56
C GLY A 407 4.20 -0.71 11.03
N SER A 408 2.96 -0.29 11.33
CA SER A 408 2.45 -0.10 12.70
C SER A 408 2.33 -1.38 13.53
N VAL A 409 2.18 -2.54 12.88
CA VAL A 409 2.08 -3.84 13.58
C VAL A 409 3.40 -4.62 13.56
N LEU A 410 4.42 -4.10 12.87
CA LEU A 410 5.71 -4.76 12.74
C LEU A 410 6.35 -5.04 14.10
N VAL A 411 6.33 -4.08 15.04
CA VAL A 411 6.92 -4.30 16.38
C VAL A 411 6.18 -5.33 17.20
N ALA A 412 4.88 -5.51 16.99
CA ALA A 412 4.14 -6.60 17.64
C ALA A 412 4.75 -7.95 17.26
N TYR A 413 4.98 -8.18 15.97
CA TYR A 413 5.55 -9.44 15.48
C TYR A 413 7.03 -9.60 15.84
N ILE A 414 7.80 -8.50 15.84
CA ILE A 414 9.19 -8.53 16.33
C ILE A 414 9.22 -8.87 17.83
N GLY A 415 8.29 -8.34 18.62
CA GLY A 415 8.11 -8.67 20.04
C GLY A 415 7.79 -10.15 20.28
N LEU A 416 7.09 -10.80 19.34
CA LEU A 416 6.88 -12.25 19.33
C LEU A 416 8.14 -13.06 18.91
N GLY A 417 9.25 -12.38 18.60
CA GLY A 417 10.49 -13.01 18.15
C GLY A 417 10.48 -13.43 16.68
N ILE A 418 9.59 -12.89 15.85
CA ILE A 418 9.64 -13.15 14.41
C ILE A 418 10.78 -12.34 13.79
N ASN A 419 11.53 -12.94 12.85
CA ASN A 419 12.62 -12.24 12.17
C ASN A 419 12.07 -10.99 11.42
N PRO A 420 12.48 -9.77 11.82
CA PRO A 420 12.06 -8.54 11.18
C PRO A 420 12.35 -8.48 9.67
N GLN A 421 13.50 -9.03 9.27
CA GLN A 421 13.93 -9.05 7.88
C GLN A 421 12.95 -9.86 7.03
N ALA A 422 12.48 -11.00 7.54
CA ALA A 422 11.51 -11.87 6.86
C ALA A 422 10.18 -11.16 6.61
N ILE A 423 9.73 -10.37 7.59
CA ILE A 423 8.47 -9.64 7.52
C ILE A 423 8.54 -8.54 6.45
N ILE A 424 9.60 -7.72 6.49
CA ILE A 424 9.74 -6.58 5.57
C ILE A 424 10.00 -7.08 4.15
N SER A 425 10.87 -8.07 3.97
CA SER A 425 11.13 -8.67 2.65
C SER A 425 9.85 -9.27 2.07
N SER A 426 9.06 -9.99 2.88
CA SER A 426 7.78 -10.56 2.47
C SER A 426 6.82 -9.47 1.98
N CYS A 427 6.66 -8.37 2.71
CA CYS A 427 5.78 -7.28 2.31
C CYS A 427 6.19 -6.66 0.97
N VAL A 428 7.47 -6.36 0.80
CA VAL A 428 7.98 -5.75 -0.45
C VAL A 428 7.85 -6.72 -1.63
N MET A 429 8.09 -8.01 -1.43
CA MET A 429 7.91 -9.05 -2.45
C MET A 429 6.44 -9.27 -2.84
N SER A 430 5.52 -9.13 -1.88
CA SER A 430 4.10 -9.38 -2.11
C SER A 430 3.39 -8.30 -2.93
N ILE A 431 3.96 -7.09 -3.06
CA ILE A 431 3.40 -6.02 -3.91
C ILE A 431 3.37 -6.37 -5.40
N PRO A 432 4.51 -6.63 -6.06
CA PRO A 432 4.50 -7.00 -7.48
C PRO A 432 3.69 -8.29 -7.72
N ALA A 433 3.66 -9.21 -6.75
CA ALA A 433 2.82 -10.40 -6.79
C ALA A 433 1.32 -10.03 -6.78
N SER A 434 0.90 -9.15 -5.87
CA SER A 434 -0.49 -8.70 -5.77
C SER A 434 -0.97 -7.98 -7.02
N LEU A 435 -0.12 -7.14 -7.62
CA LEU A 435 -0.39 -6.50 -8.91
C LEU A 435 -0.57 -7.55 -10.02
N ALA A 436 0.36 -8.50 -10.13
CA ALA A 436 0.31 -9.56 -11.15
C ALA A 436 -0.92 -10.45 -11.00
N ILE A 437 -1.19 -10.96 -9.80
CA ILE A 437 -2.29 -11.91 -9.54
C ILE A 437 -3.64 -11.19 -9.57
N SER A 438 -3.71 -9.93 -9.11
CA SER A 438 -4.93 -9.11 -9.24
C SER A 438 -5.29 -8.90 -10.71
N LYS A 439 -4.36 -8.42 -11.54
CA LYS A 439 -4.62 -8.20 -12.97
C LYS A 439 -4.80 -9.50 -13.76
N LEU A 440 -4.35 -10.64 -13.22
CA LEU A 440 -4.65 -11.96 -13.77
C LEU A 440 -6.10 -12.39 -13.43
N ARG A 441 -6.54 -12.17 -12.19
CA ARG A 441 -7.89 -12.50 -11.72
C ARG A 441 -8.96 -11.60 -12.32
N TYR A 442 -8.68 -10.30 -12.30
CA TYR A 442 -9.59 -9.22 -12.64
C TYR A 442 -8.87 -8.24 -13.57
N PRO A 443 -8.79 -8.56 -14.87
CA PRO A 443 -8.10 -7.72 -15.85
C PRO A 443 -8.79 -6.36 -16.05
N GLU A 444 -8.04 -5.38 -16.54
CA GLU A 444 -8.57 -4.06 -16.87
C GLU A 444 -9.48 -4.15 -18.12
N GLU A 445 -10.73 -3.74 -17.97
CA GLU A 445 -11.72 -3.72 -19.07
C GLU A 445 -12.16 -2.29 -19.43
N GLU A 446 -11.90 -1.34 -18.54
CA GLU A 446 -12.38 0.04 -18.58
C GLU A 446 -11.19 1.02 -18.70
N GLU A 447 -11.46 2.23 -19.20
CA GLU A 447 -10.46 3.29 -19.26
C GLU A 447 -10.18 3.90 -17.88
N THR A 448 -8.93 3.80 -17.42
CA THR A 448 -8.50 4.32 -16.11
C THR A 448 -8.22 5.83 -16.17
N LEU A 449 -8.72 6.59 -15.20
CA LEU A 449 -8.48 8.05 -15.12
C LEU A 449 -7.03 8.44 -14.89
N THR A 450 -6.30 7.62 -14.15
CA THR A 450 -4.89 7.84 -13.84
C THR A 450 -3.96 7.16 -14.85
N ALA A 451 -4.48 6.79 -16.03
CA ALA A 451 -3.68 6.35 -17.15
C ALA A 451 -2.63 7.43 -17.48
N GLY A 452 -1.38 7.03 -17.67
CA GLY A 452 -0.35 7.96 -18.13
C GLY A 452 0.23 8.90 -17.06
N ARG A 453 -0.35 9.00 -15.85
CA ARG A 453 0.07 9.98 -14.83
C ARG A 453 0.06 9.40 -13.41
N VAL A 454 1.14 9.62 -12.66
CA VAL A 454 1.20 9.35 -11.22
C VAL A 454 1.04 10.70 -10.51
N VAL A 455 -0.16 10.96 -10.00
CA VAL A 455 -0.45 12.14 -9.19
C VAL A 455 -1.02 11.65 -7.88
N ILE A 456 -0.47 12.12 -6.76
CA ILE A 456 -1.11 11.98 -5.46
C ILE A 456 -1.89 13.28 -5.28
N PRO A 457 -3.23 13.23 -5.22
CA PRO A 457 -4.05 14.42 -5.18
C PRO A 457 -3.92 15.08 -3.81
N ASP A 458 -3.97 16.42 -3.79
CA ASP A 458 -4.05 17.18 -2.56
C ASP A 458 -5.49 17.11 -2.03
N ASP A 459 -5.69 16.70 -0.76
CA ASP A 459 -7.00 16.75 -0.10
C ASP A 459 -7.23 18.19 0.41
N ASP A 460 -7.64 19.08 -0.50
CA ASP A 460 -7.86 20.50 -0.21
C ASP A 460 -9.03 20.73 0.76
N GLU A 461 -9.94 19.77 0.89
CA GLU A 461 -11.18 19.92 1.64
C GLU A 461 -10.99 19.65 3.16
N HIS A 462 -9.94 18.90 3.54
CA HIS A 462 -9.68 18.51 4.94
C HIS A 462 -8.21 18.68 5.38
N ARG A 463 -7.49 19.67 4.82
CA ARG A 463 -6.09 19.89 5.19
C ARG A 463 -5.96 20.34 6.64
N ALA A 464 -5.09 19.67 7.40
CA ALA A 464 -4.80 20.07 8.77
C ALA A 464 -4.22 21.49 8.83
N ALA A 465 -4.70 22.33 9.74
CA ALA A 465 -4.22 23.71 9.91
C ALA A 465 -2.72 23.83 10.27
N ASN A 466 -2.16 22.90 11.04
CA ASN A 466 -0.75 22.89 11.44
C ASN A 466 -0.27 21.47 11.73
N SER A 467 1.05 21.31 11.96
CA SER A 467 1.67 20.01 12.23
C SER A 467 1.10 19.32 13.47
N LEU A 468 0.79 20.06 14.53
CA LEU A 468 0.23 19.49 15.75
C LEU A 468 -1.21 19.02 15.54
N HIS A 469 -2.00 19.76 14.76
CA HIS A 469 -3.35 19.36 14.36
C HIS A 469 -3.31 18.10 13.47
N ALA A 470 -2.38 18.00 12.52
CA ALA A 470 -2.18 16.78 11.72
C ALA A 470 -1.84 15.57 12.60
N PHE A 471 -0.91 15.76 13.55
CA PHE A 471 -0.53 14.74 14.51
C PHE A 471 -1.73 14.32 15.39
N ALA A 472 -2.47 15.26 15.98
CA ALA A 472 -3.64 14.96 16.79
C ALA A 472 -4.74 14.21 16.02
N ASN A 473 -5.02 14.60 14.77
CA ASN A 473 -5.98 13.90 13.91
C ASN A 473 -5.52 12.48 13.59
N GLY A 474 -4.21 12.30 13.33
CA GLY A 474 -3.62 10.99 13.13
C GLY A 474 -3.68 10.12 14.39
N ALA A 475 -3.47 10.67 15.59
CA ALA A 475 -3.63 9.94 16.84
C ALA A 475 -5.08 9.48 17.06
N TRP A 476 -6.07 10.33 16.77
CA TRP A 476 -7.50 9.96 16.86
C TRP A 476 -7.88 8.88 15.84
N LEU A 477 -7.39 9.00 14.59
CA LEU A 477 -7.56 7.97 13.57
C LEU A 477 -6.90 6.66 14.02
N GLY A 478 -5.69 6.72 14.56
CA GLY A 478 -4.98 5.57 15.10
C GLY A 478 -5.73 4.89 16.25
N LEU A 479 -6.36 5.66 17.15
CA LEU A 479 -7.19 5.13 18.23
C LEU A 479 -8.41 4.38 17.68
N LYS A 480 -9.09 4.96 16.67
CA LYS A 480 -10.21 4.29 15.99
C LYS A 480 -9.76 2.99 15.32
N ILE A 481 -8.64 3.02 14.59
CA ILE A 481 -8.08 1.83 13.92
C ILE A 481 -7.71 0.76 14.96
N GLY A 482 -6.96 1.14 16.00
CA GLY A 482 -6.57 0.22 17.08
C GLY A 482 -7.79 -0.38 17.80
N GLY A 483 -8.81 0.43 18.10
CA GLY A 483 -10.06 -0.01 18.70
C GLY A 483 -10.84 -0.99 17.81
N MET A 484 -10.92 -0.73 16.49
CA MET A 484 -11.51 -1.66 15.54
C MET A 484 -10.76 -2.99 15.54
N ILE A 485 -9.42 -2.98 15.50
CA ILE A 485 -8.60 -4.20 15.55
C ILE A 485 -8.87 -4.98 16.84
N VAL A 486 -8.82 -4.34 18.01
CA VAL A 486 -9.08 -5.00 19.30
C VAL A 486 -10.46 -5.66 19.32
N ALA A 487 -11.50 -4.93 18.93
CA ALA A 487 -12.87 -5.46 18.90
C ALA A 487 -12.99 -6.65 17.94
N THR A 488 -12.44 -6.53 16.73
CA THR A 488 -12.46 -7.60 15.72
C THR A 488 -11.68 -8.84 16.20
N LEU A 489 -10.48 -8.68 16.77
CA LEU A 489 -9.67 -9.78 17.30
C LEU A 489 -10.39 -10.50 18.44
N LEU A 490 -10.96 -9.76 19.40
CA LEU A 490 -11.71 -10.33 20.53
C LEU A 490 -12.88 -11.17 20.02
N CYS A 491 -13.72 -10.61 19.14
CA CYS A 491 -14.89 -11.30 18.61
C CYS A 491 -14.52 -12.55 17.80
N ILE A 492 -13.51 -12.46 16.92
CA ILE A 492 -13.13 -13.57 16.05
C ILE A 492 -12.47 -14.70 16.85
N ILE A 493 -11.60 -14.39 17.82
CA ILE A 493 -10.96 -15.42 18.67
C ILE A 493 -12.01 -16.11 19.55
N ALA A 494 -12.93 -15.36 20.16
CA ALA A 494 -14.02 -15.93 20.94
C ALA A 494 -14.94 -16.83 20.08
N LEU A 495 -15.25 -16.40 18.86
CA LEU A 495 -16.04 -17.19 17.91
C LEU A 495 -15.30 -18.46 17.48
N LEU A 496 -13.99 -18.38 17.21
CA LEU A 496 -13.17 -19.53 16.87
C LEU A 496 -13.21 -20.58 17.98
N HIS A 497 -13.01 -20.19 19.24
CA HIS A 497 -13.08 -21.10 20.38
C HIS A 497 -14.49 -21.66 20.63
N LEU A 498 -15.54 -20.88 20.36
CA LEU A 498 -16.91 -21.39 20.41
C LEU A 498 -17.13 -22.48 19.36
N VAL A 499 -16.70 -22.24 18.12
CA VAL A 499 -16.80 -23.21 17.02
C VAL A 499 -15.98 -24.46 17.33
N ASP A 500 -14.74 -24.31 17.83
CA ASP A 500 -13.90 -25.44 18.24
C ASP A 500 -14.54 -26.25 19.37
N GLY A 501 -15.15 -25.60 20.36
CA GLY A 501 -15.89 -26.28 21.42
C GLY A 501 -17.08 -27.09 20.90
N LEU A 502 -17.84 -26.51 19.97
CA LEU A 502 -18.98 -27.19 19.32
C LEU A 502 -18.51 -28.35 18.42
N LEU A 503 -17.45 -28.16 17.64
CA LEU A 503 -16.87 -29.20 16.79
C LEU A 503 -16.27 -30.32 17.62
N THR A 504 -15.60 -30.00 18.73
CA THR A 504 -15.03 -31.00 19.64
C THR A 504 -16.14 -31.82 20.28
N TRP A 505 -17.20 -31.15 20.77
CA TRP A 505 -18.38 -31.84 21.29
C TRP A 505 -19.03 -32.75 20.23
N TRP A 506 -19.21 -32.24 19.01
CA TRP A 506 -19.80 -33.00 17.90
C TRP A 506 -18.91 -34.18 17.47
N GLY A 507 -17.60 -33.99 17.39
CA GLY A 507 -16.63 -35.03 17.07
C GLY A 507 -16.65 -36.15 18.12
N ARG A 508 -16.62 -35.80 19.40
CA ARG A 508 -16.71 -36.78 20.49
C ARG A 508 -18.04 -37.54 20.49
N TYR A 509 -19.13 -36.89 20.08
CA TYR A 509 -20.42 -37.55 19.94
C TYR A 509 -20.42 -38.71 18.91
N ILE A 510 -19.55 -38.64 17.89
CA ILE A 510 -19.39 -39.70 16.88
C ILE A 510 -18.15 -40.58 17.12
N ASN A 511 -17.67 -40.64 18.37
CA ASN A 511 -16.49 -41.41 18.81
C ASN A 511 -15.16 -41.00 18.13
N LEU A 512 -15.00 -39.73 17.74
CA LEU A 512 -13.68 -39.16 17.44
C LEU A 512 -12.93 -38.82 18.76
N ASP A 513 -12.83 -39.80 19.65
CA ASP A 513 -12.27 -39.65 21.01
C ASP A 513 -10.77 -40.01 21.07
N GLY A 514 -10.11 -40.01 19.90
CA GLY A 514 -8.75 -40.48 19.72
C GLY A 514 -7.67 -39.45 20.11
N GLU A 515 -6.54 -39.51 19.42
CA GLU A 515 -5.36 -38.66 19.68
C GLU A 515 -5.56 -37.17 19.33
N TYR A 516 -6.66 -36.80 18.66
CA TYR A 516 -6.94 -35.43 18.21
C TYR A 516 -8.41 -35.06 18.37
N ASP A 517 -8.67 -33.89 18.96
CA ASP A 517 -9.99 -33.27 18.96
C ASP A 517 -10.31 -32.66 17.59
N LEU A 518 -11.59 -32.71 17.20
CA LEU A 518 -12.06 -32.04 15.98
C LEU A 518 -12.16 -30.54 16.23
N THR A 519 -11.17 -29.80 15.72
CA THR A 519 -11.16 -28.33 15.75
C THR A 519 -11.22 -27.76 14.33
N LEU A 520 -11.64 -26.50 14.23
CA LEU A 520 -11.59 -25.73 12.99
C LEU A 520 -10.15 -25.67 12.48
N GLU A 521 -9.17 -25.51 13.37
CA GLU A 521 -7.76 -25.58 13.02
C GLU A 521 -7.40 -26.89 12.32
N LEU A 522 -7.85 -28.05 12.84
CA LEU A 522 -7.62 -29.35 12.21
C LEU A 522 -8.23 -29.42 10.81
N ILE A 523 -9.49 -28.99 10.67
CA ILE A 523 -10.22 -29.00 9.39
C ILE A 523 -9.47 -28.13 8.38
N LEU A 524 -9.13 -26.89 8.75
CA LEU A 524 -8.38 -25.99 7.89
C LEU A 524 -6.99 -26.51 7.57
N GLY A 525 -6.35 -27.22 8.51
CA GLY A 525 -5.09 -27.92 8.31
C GLY A 525 -5.16 -28.89 7.15
N TYR A 526 -6.23 -29.68 7.06
CA TYR A 526 -6.45 -30.60 5.93
C TYR A 526 -6.84 -29.88 4.64
N VAL A 527 -7.65 -28.82 4.71
CA VAL A 527 -8.02 -28.01 3.53
C VAL A 527 -6.80 -27.30 2.93
N CYS A 528 -5.91 -26.78 3.78
CA CYS A 528 -4.69 -26.09 3.37
C CYS A 528 -3.50 -27.03 3.19
N TYR A 529 -3.63 -28.32 3.49
CA TYR A 529 -2.60 -29.33 3.27
C TYR A 529 -2.06 -29.36 1.83
N PRO A 530 -2.90 -29.41 0.76
CA PRO A 530 -2.39 -29.35 -0.61
C PRO A 530 -1.70 -28.02 -0.91
N ILE A 531 -2.15 -26.92 -0.31
CA ILE A 531 -1.50 -25.61 -0.46
C ILE A 531 -0.10 -25.66 0.18
N ALA A 532 0.02 -26.13 1.42
CA ALA A 532 1.30 -26.28 2.11
C ALA A 532 2.29 -27.17 1.33
N PHE A 533 1.78 -28.25 0.73
CA PHE A 533 2.58 -29.08 -0.18
C PHE A 533 3.09 -28.28 -1.39
N LEU A 534 2.23 -27.50 -2.05
CA LEU A 534 2.61 -26.68 -3.21
C LEU A 534 3.60 -25.55 -2.85
N LEU A 535 3.62 -25.06 -1.61
CA LEU A 535 4.67 -24.13 -1.16
C LEU A 535 6.04 -24.80 -1.05
N GLY A 536 6.09 -26.14 -1.06
CA GLY A 536 7.29 -26.93 -0.87
C GLY A 536 7.72 -27.01 0.59
N VAL A 537 6.77 -27.02 1.53
CA VAL A 537 7.00 -27.35 2.94
C VAL A 537 7.65 -28.74 3.06
N SER A 538 8.45 -28.96 4.10
CA SER A 538 9.09 -30.26 4.29
C SER A 538 8.04 -31.37 4.36
N ARG A 539 8.29 -32.45 3.61
CA ARG A 539 7.46 -33.66 3.62
C ARG A 539 7.86 -34.60 4.76
N GLU A 540 8.95 -34.28 5.43
CA GLU A 540 9.40 -34.96 6.62
C GLU A 540 8.59 -34.44 7.81
N ARG A 541 8.28 -35.33 8.77
CA ARG A 541 7.46 -35.02 9.94
C ARG A 541 6.02 -34.59 9.57
N LYS A 542 5.25 -34.16 10.56
CA LYS A 542 3.86 -33.66 10.40
C LYS A 542 3.83 -32.18 9.94
N ASP A 543 4.92 -31.67 9.35
CA ASP A 543 5.11 -30.27 8.98
C ASP A 543 4.03 -29.76 8.01
N LEU A 544 3.64 -30.57 7.02
CA LEU A 544 2.60 -30.19 6.04
C LEU A 544 1.26 -29.84 6.71
N LEU A 545 0.84 -30.65 7.68
CA LEU A 545 -0.40 -30.41 8.41
C LEU A 545 -0.26 -29.15 9.29
N LEU A 546 0.85 -29.02 10.02
CA LEU A 546 1.09 -27.88 10.90
C LEU A 546 1.13 -26.55 10.12
N VAL A 547 1.86 -26.49 9.00
CA VAL A 547 1.88 -25.29 8.15
C VAL A 547 0.51 -25.03 7.51
N GLY A 548 -0.21 -26.08 7.11
CA GLY A 548 -1.61 -25.96 6.66
C GLY A 548 -2.51 -25.32 7.72
N ARG A 549 -2.37 -25.72 9.00
CA ARG A 549 -3.12 -25.13 10.12
C ARG A 549 -2.80 -23.65 10.28
N LEU A 550 -1.53 -23.24 10.22
CA LEU A 550 -1.13 -21.83 10.33
C LEU A 550 -1.72 -20.96 9.22
N ILE A 551 -1.74 -21.46 7.97
CA ILE A 551 -2.38 -20.76 6.84
C ILE A 551 -3.89 -20.61 7.09
N GLY A 552 -4.54 -21.67 7.59
CA GLY A 552 -5.95 -21.64 7.97
C GLY A 552 -6.26 -20.62 9.07
N ILE A 553 -5.52 -20.68 10.17
CA ILE A 553 -5.63 -19.76 11.32
C ILE A 553 -5.44 -18.33 10.85
N LYS A 554 -4.46 -18.06 9.98
CA LYS A 554 -4.27 -16.74 9.38
C LYS A 554 -5.54 -16.25 8.68
N VAL A 555 -6.12 -17.06 7.80
CA VAL A 555 -7.27 -16.65 6.96
C VAL A 555 -8.52 -16.41 7.80
N ILE A 556 -8.81 -17.29 8.78
CA ILE A 556 -10.03 -17.19 9.60
C ILE A 556 -9.87 -16.21 10.75
N ALA A 557 -8.77 -16.31 11.50
CA ALA A 557 -8.51 -15.45 12.64
C ALA A 557 -7.79 -14.18 12.21
N ASN A 558 -6.47 -14.27 12.02
CA ASN A 558 -5.56 -13.20 11.60
C ASN A 558 -4.11 -13.71 11.69
N GLU A 559 -3.19 -12.94 11.11
CA GLU A 559 -1.76 -13.21 11.12
C GLU A 559 -1.11 -13.08 12.51
N PHE A 560 -1.62 -12.24 13.40
CA PHE A 560 -1.06 -12.11 14.76
C PHE A 560 -1.23 -13.40 15.57
N VAL A 561 -2.43 -13.99 15.56
CA VAL A 561 -2.71 -15.28 16.20
C VAL A 561 -1.85 -16.38 15.58
N ALA A 562 -1.73 -16.42 14.25
CA ALA A 562 -0.89 -17.41 13.58
C ALA A 562 0.61 -17.26 13.92
N PHE A 563 1.14 -16.04 14.00
CA PHE A 563 2.51 -15.80 14.45
C PHE A 563 2.73 -16.18 15.91
N ASN A 564 1.76 -15.87 16.78
CA ASN A 564 1.81 -16.28 18.18
C ASN A 564 1.85 -17.80 18.32
N SER A 565 1.01 -18.54 17.58
CA SER A 565 1.04 -20.01 17.57
C SER A 565 2.38 -20.54 17.05
N LEU A 566 2.91 -20.00 15.95
CA LEU A 566 4.21 -20.41 15.39
C LEU A 566 5.38 -20.30 16.39
N GLN A 567 5.31 -19.34 17.30
CA GLN A 567 6.38 -19.04 18.26
C GLN A 567 6.20 -19.68 19.63
N ASN A 568 4.96 -19.70 20.14
CA ASN A 568 4.69 -20.04 21.53
C ASN A 568 4.06 -21.43 21.72
N ASP A 569 3.49 -22.04 20.68
CA ASP A 569 2.91 -23.39 20.79
C ASP A 569 3.98 -24.47 20.53
N VAL A 570 4.06 -25.42 21.47
CA VAL A 570 5.00 -26.54 21.51
C VAL A 570 4.88 -27.41 20.26
N ALA A 571 3.69 -27.52 19.66
CA ALA A 571 3.49 -28.27 18.43
C ALA A 571 4.38 -27.78 17.28
N TYR A 572 4.61 -26.46 17.19
CA TYR A 572 5.40 -25.85 16.12
C TYR A 572 6.90 -25.78 16.43
N ALA A 573 7.31 -26.02 17.67
CA ALA A 573 8.72 -26.03 18.07
C ALA A 573 9.56 -27.06 17.28
N THR A 574 8.93 -28.13 16.80
CA THR A 574 9.59 -29.24 16.08
C THR A 574 9.62 -29.07 14.56
N LEU A 575 9.09 -27.95 14.02
CA LEU A 575 9.13 -27.65 12.58
C LEU A 575 10.57 -27.60 12.06
N SER A 576 10.79 -28.14 10.87
CA SER A 576 12.06 -27.96 10.16
C SER A 576 12.33 -26.48 9.85
N SER A 577 13.61 -26.11 9.69
CA SER A 577 14.02 -24.74 9.36
C SER A 577 13.35 -24.25 8.07
N ARG A 578 13.19 -25.14 7.09
CA ARG A 578 12.45 -24.87 5.85
C ARG A 578 11.00 -24.53 6.10
N SER A 579 10.30 -25.37 6.84
CA SER A 579 8.87 -25.21 7.11
C SER A 579 8.60 -23.96 7.93
N ARG A 580 9.45 -23.65 8.92
CA ARG A 580 9.37 -22.41 9.70
C ARG A 580 9.56 -21.17 8.84
N LEU A 581 10.54 -21.17 7.92
CA LEU A 581 10.74 -20.09 6.96
C LEU A 581 9.49 -19.90 6.07
N ILE A 582 9.02 -20.96 5.43
CA ILE A 582 7.85 -20.89 4.53
C ILE A 582 6.61 -20.43 5.29
N ALA A 583 6.37 -20.94 6.49
CA ALA A 583 5.26 -20.52 7.33
C ALA A 583 5.34 -19.03 7.69
N THR A 584 6.54 -18.53 8.02
CA THR A 584 6.75 -17.11 8.34
C THR A 584 6.32 -16.20 7.18
N TYR A 585 6.70 -16.51 5.95
CA TYR A 585 6.30 -15.74 4.76
C TYR A 585 4.82 -15.95 4.41
N ALA A 586 4.31 -17.18 4.56
CA ALA A 586 2.91 -17.52 4.25
C ALA A 586 1.92 -16.78 5.16
N VAL A 587 2.28 -16.59 6.43
CA VAL A 587 1.47 -15.87 7.42
C VAL A 587 1.60 -14.35 7.28
N CYS A 588 2.70 -13.84 6.72
CA CYS A 588 3.00 -12.41 6.63
C CYS A 588 2.11 -11.65 5.63
N GLY A 589 0.88 -11.30 6.03
CA GLY A 589 -0.01 -10.34 5.36
C GLY A 589 -1.42 -10.32 5.96
N PHE A 590 -2.14 -9.22 5.78
CA PHE A 590 -3.49 -9.00 6.33
C PHE A 590 -4.61 -9.78 5.63
N GLY A 591 -4.31 -10.76 4.78
CA GLY A 591 -5.30 -11.60 4.13
C GLY A 591 -6.07 -12.47 5.12
N ASN A 592 -7.10 -11.90 5.76
CA ASN A 592 -8.01 -12.57 6.69
C ASN A 592 -9.43 -11.96 6.67
N ILE A 593 -10.41 -12.67 7.23
CA ILE A 593 -11.83 -12.26 7.22
C ILE A 593 -12.06 -10.95 8.02
N GLY A 594 -11.34 -10.74 9.13
CA GLY A 594 -11.46 -9.50 9.91
C GLY A 594 -10.97 -8.26 9.13
N SER A 595 -9.88 -8.42 8.39
CA SER A 595 -9.31 -7.40 7.51
C SER A 595 -10.21 -7.10 6.33
N LEU A 596 -10.93 -8.11 5.83
CA LEU A 596 -11.96 -7.90 4.81
C LEU A 596 -13.03 -6.92 5.31
N GLY A 597 -13.56 -7.12 6.52
CA GLY A 597 -14.50 -6.19 7.14
C GLY A 597 -13.91 -4.78 7.33
N THR A 598 -12.66 -4.71 7.79
CA THR A 598 -11.93 -3.44 7.99
C THR A 598 -11.78 -2.68 6.67
N GLN A 599 -11.39 -3.36 5.59
CA GLN A 599 -11.16 -2.73 4.30
C GLN A 599 -12.47 -2.30 3.62
N ILE A 600 -13.54 -3.08 3.74
CA ILE A 600 -14.89 -2.66 3.34
C ILE A 600 -15.29 -1.39 4.10
N GLY A 601 -15.09 -1.37 5.43
CA GLY A 601 -15.42 -0.22 6.27
C GLY A 601 -14.66 1.04 5.86
N VAL A 602 -13.35 0.96 5.70
CA VAL A 602 -12.51 2.10 5.32
C VAL A 602 -12.85 2.60 3.92
N LEU A 603 -12.89 1.74 2.90
CA LEU A 603 -13.21 2.16 1.54
C LEU A 603 -14.63 2.72 1.41
N SER A 604 -15.59 2.18 2.16
CA SER A 604 -16.96 2.71 2.20
C SER A 604 -17.05 4.07 2.90
N GLN A 605 -16.19 4.36 3.88
CA GLN A 605 -16.10 5.70 4.47
C GLN A 605 -15.46 6.71 3.52
N ILE A 606 -14.54 6.25 2.66
CA ILE A 606 -13.87 7.09 1.65
C ILE A 606 -14.80 7.43 0.49
N SER A 607 -15.54 6.43 0.01
CA SER A 607 -16.48 6.58 -1.09
C SER A 607 -17.77 5.80 -0.78
N PRO A 608 -18.71 6.41 -0.03
CA PRO A 608 -19.96 5.76 0.37
C PRO A 608 -20.77 5.22 -0.82
N GLY A 609 -20.76 5.95 -1.95
CA GLY A 609 -21.42 5.56 -3.19
C GLY A 609 -20.91 4.26 -3.81
N ARG A 610 -19.71 3.79 -3.43
CA ARG A 610 -19.08 2.57 -3.95
C ARG A 610 -18.96 1.42 -2.97
N SER A 611 -19.59 1.54 -1.80
CA SER A 611 -19.65 0.47 -0.79
C SER A 611 -20.11 -0.88 -1.36
N GLY A 612 -21.11 -0.87 -2.26
CA GLY A 612 -21.61 -2.06 -2.93
C GLY A 612 -20.58 -2.75 -3.83
N ASP A 613 -19.77 -1.99 -4.56
CA ASP A 613 -18.71 -2.52 -5.43
C ASP A 613 -17.58 -3.13 -4.60
N VAL A 614 -17.13 -2.39 -3.58
CA VAL A 614 -16.11 -2.85 -2.63
C VAL A 614 -16.51 -4.18 -2.02
N SER A 615 -17.76 -4.31 -1.56
CA SER A 615 -18.26 -5.55 -0.96
C SER A 615 -18.30 -6.72 -1.94
N ARG A 616 -18.62 -6.48 -3.23
CA ARG A 616 -18.66 -7.54 -4.26
C ARG A 616 -17.27 -8.05 -4.61
N LEU A 617 -16.26 -7.17 -4.60
CA LEU A 617 -14.87 -7.52 -4.91
C LEU A 617 -14.11 -8.12 -3.73
N ALA A 618 -14.54 -7.85 -2.50
CA ALA A 618 -13.78 -8.10 -1.28
C ALA A 618 -13.27 -9.54 -1.13
N VAL A 619 -14.12 -10.54 -1.38
CA VAL A 619 -13.72 -11.96 -1.26
C VAL A 619 -12.71 -12.35 -2.34
N SER A 620 -12.89 -11.89 -3.58
CA SER A 620 -11.94 -12.14 -4.66
C SER A 620 -10.58 -11.50 -4.35
N ALA A 621 -10.59 -10.24 -3.90
CA ALA A 621 -9.38 -9.52 -3.52
C ALA A 621 -8.66 -10.17 -2.33
N LEU A 622 -9.41 -10.67 -1.34
CA LEU A 622 -8.86 -11.41 -0.20
C LEU A 622 -8.09 -12.66 -0.66
N ILE A 623 -8.71 -13.49 -1.51
CA ILE A 623 -8.07 -14.69 -2.05
C ILE A 623 -6.83 -14.32 -2.87
N THR A 624 -6.90 -13.27 -3.68
CA THR A 624 -5.74 -12.72 -4.41
C THR A 624 -4.62 -12.30 -3.46
N GLY A 625 -4.93 -11.57 -2.39
CA GLY A 625 -3.93 -11.13 -1.40
C GLY A 625 -3.27 -12.28 -0.67
N VAL A 626 -4.07 -13.27 -0.22
CA VAL A 626 -3.56 -14.50 0.40
C VAL A 626 -2.62 -15.22 -0.55
N ILE A 627 -3.02 -15.46 -1.80
CA ILE A 627 -2.18 -16.20 -2.75
C ILE A 627 -0.93 -15.39 -3.14
N SER A 628 -0.99 -14.06 -3.11
CA SER A 628 0.18 -13.19 -3.26
C SER A 628 1.20 -13.43 -2.15
N THR A 629 0.77 -13.49 -0.88
CA THR A 629 1.67 -13.84 0.24
C THR A 629 2.23 -15.27 0.12
N LEU A 630 1.40 -16.22 -0.32
CA LEU A 630 1.81 -17.60 -0.56
C LEU A 630 2.83 -17.71 -1.70
N SER A 631 2.72 -16.88 -2.74
CA SER A 631 3.73 -16.81 -3.81
C SER A 631 5.08 -16.33 -3.29
N SER A 632 5.10 -15.33 -2.40
CA SER A 632 6.31 -14.86 -1.71
C SER A 632 6.92 -15.95 -0.84
N ALA A 633 6.09 -16.76 -0.16
CA ALA A 633 6.54 -17.91 0.61
C ALA A 633 7.16 -19.01 -0.26
N SER A 634 6.56 -19.33 -1.41
CA SER A 634 7.13 -20.27 -2.38
C SER A 634 8.50 -19.78 -2.87
N ILE A 635 8.65 -18.49 -3.17
CA ILE A 635 9.93 -17.91 -3.62
C ILE A 635 10.98 -17.91 -2.50
N ALA A 636 10.60 -17.63 -1.25
CA ALA A 636 11.50 -17.77 -0.11
C ALA A 636 12.00 -19.22 0.03
N GLY A 637 11.10 -20.20 -0.14
CA GLY A 637 11.43 -21.63 -0.19
C GLY A 637 12.33 -22.03 -1.36
N LEU A 638 12.33 -21.29 -2.47
CA LEU A 638 13.26 -21.50 -3.59
C LEU A 638 14.66 -20.98 -3.29
N LEU A 639 14.75 -19.78 -2.69
CA LEU A 639 15.99 -18.99 -2.71
C LEU A 639 16.87 -19.14 -1.47
N VAL A 640 16.28 -19.32 -0.28
CA VAL A 640 17.04 -19.34 0.99
C VAL A 640 17.79 -20.66 1.15
N THR A 641 19.12 -20.57 1.18
CA THR A 641 20.01 -21.73 1.33
C THR A 641 20.36 -22.03 2.78
N ASP A 642 20.49 -21.00 3.63
CA ASP A 642 20.71 -21.15 5.07
C ASP A 642 19.46 -20.70 5.84
N GLN A 643 18.54 -21.66 6.02
CA GLN A 643 17.23 -21.40 6.63
C GLN A 643 17.33 -21.30 8.15
N ALA A 644 18.32 -21.95 8.76
CA ALA A 644 18.52 -21.93 10.20
C ALA A 644 19.03 -20.55 10.66
N ALA A 645 20.05 -19.99 9.99
CA ALA A 645 20.54 -18.65 10.29
C ALA A 645 19.48 -17.56 10.05
N PHE A 646 18.59 -17.77 9.08
CA PHE A 646 17.51 -16.82 8.78
C PHE A 646 16.32 -16.92 9.75
N THR A 647 16.11 -18.05 10.41
CA THR A 647 15.01 -18.22 11.37
C THR A 647 15.44 -18.00 12.81
N SER A 648 16.74 -18.10 13.12
CA SER A 648 17.28 -17.68 14.40
C SER A 648 17.20 -16.15 14.52
N VAL A 649 16.43 -15.66 15.49
CA VAL A 649 16.54 -14.26 15.93
C VAL A 649 18.00 -14.04 16.34
N PRO A 650 18.70 -13.02 15.84
CA PRO A 650 20.03 -12.71 16.35
C PRO A 650 19.90 -12.50 17.85
N LYS A 651 20.47 -13.42 18.64
CA LYS A 651 20.71 -13.14 20.06
C LYS A 651 21.51 -11.85 20.08
N ASN A 652 21.03 -10.84 20.79
CA ASN A 652 21.77 -9.60 21.01
C ASN A 652 23.22 -9.97 21.35
N GLU A 653 24.13 -9.85 20.37
CA GLU A 653 25.51 -9.60 20.69
C GLU A 653 25.46 -8.23 21.35
N THR A 654 25.55 -8.27 22.67
CA THR A 654 25.81 -7.11 23.50
C THR A 654 26.87 -6.26 22.80
N MET A 655 26.44 -5.15 22.21
CA MET A 655 27.33 -4.04 21.91
C MET A 655 27.76 -3.47 23.26
N THR A 656 28.76 -4.11 23.87
CA THR A 656 29.66 -3.47 24.82
C THR A 656 30.71 -2.68 24.07
#